data_AF-A0A2K0TWW6-F1
#
_entry.id   AF-A0A2K0TWW6-F1
#
_cell.length_a   1.000
_cell.length_b   1.000
_cell.length_c   1.000
_cell.angle_alpha   90.00
_cell.angle_beta   90.00
_cell.angle_gamma   90.00
#
_symmetry.space_group_name_H-M   'P 1'
#
loop_
_entity.id
_entity.type
_entity.pdbx_description
1 polymer ?
#
loop_
_entity_poly.entity_id
_entity_poly.type
_entity_poly.pdbx_seq_one_letter_code
_entity_poly.pdbx_strand_id
1 'polypeptide(L)'
;MQANHFEIFYGVPYALKLLSETQKGISVLQELKVVMYGGSACPDDLGNLLVENGVNLIGHYGATEVGQLMTSFRAEGDKEWNYVRESDKLSKFLQWVPRGPNLYECVVLDGWPSKVQSNQPDGSYATKDLFQPHPSIPRAWKYIARLDDTIVLVNGEKFNPVMMEGKIRSNKNVTEAVVFGAGRAHLGMLLIPAARLATRTNQEIVDTVWPVIESANKSADAFARISRNMIRVLPHDCSYPRTDKGSIIRQAFYKQFQQEIEETYDLADTVSGELVQLDLPELRQFLRGLLQKTAGSPTTITDDGDFFVLGLDSLQAIQMRSEILRTIDIGGNKLGQQIVFEQPSINRLSSFLLSLRMGDDQNEEPSIEQQMERLVAQYSKAIMSKPSRSSIVVTGATGSLGAHVVAKLAPRPDIDRIYCLVRADDSSHGHKRVVSSMIQRRVFHSLSLSSRRKIVVLPSDLAKPDLGLSTSTYKAITEELSAVIHCAWSVNFNMHLSSFEKGNIAGVSHLISLCQAAQPPATMNFCSSVSTCSQATVIPVPERSPDFAWAQNMGYAQSKAVAEHICAKASSQGVTARVLRVGQIIGDTEHGVWNAQEAVPMMMQTAVTIGALPKLQETPSWLPVDVVADAVTDISLSTAGSIFANITNPQVFSWTDDLLPALRKCGLVFDEVEPKEWIKRLRASNPDPIANPPIKLTDFFASKYDKDSFSPSKMFATDVAKSLSPALNKVPNLLDDHVAKFVGYLTERAWKKSASPSGVEKLAIVMIGPCGTGKSTIGKQISQSLDVPFIEGDELHSRQAVEKMRSGVSLTDEDRISWLDRINQRATNTLVDLAYGSVVISCSTLKEAYRDQIRHHMNAHKVKVVFISLEADREVLVKRLQERKGHYMGEALVDSQIELYEPPSSKEYDIVSVDAGNDEKTVLETVHWLLEDAIKWL
;
A
#
# COMPACT_ATOMS: atom_id res chain seq x y z
N MET A 1 -39.86 -41.06 -25.17
CA MET A 1 -40.52 -39.79 -25.57
C MET A 1 -41.52 -39.97 -26.70
N GLN A 2 -41.31 -40.83 -27.71
CA GLN A 2 -42.27 -40.96 -28.83
C GLN A 2 -43.57 -41.71 -28.49
N ALA A 3 -43.58 -42.57 -27.47
CA ALA A 3 -44.76 -43.35 -27.08
C ALA A 3 -45.78 -42.58 -26.23
N ASN A 4 -45.43 -41.41 -25.70
CA ASN A 4 -46.27 -40.60 -24.80
C ASN A 4 -46.03 -39.12 -25.08
N HIS A 5 -47.07 -38.28 -25.03
CA HIS A 5 -46.92 -36.86 -25.31
C HIS A 5 -46.41 -36.10 -24.07
N PHE A 6 -45.13 -35.72 -24.08
CA PHE A 6 -44.51 -34.92 -23.02
C PHE A 6 -44.34 -33.48 -23.49
N GLU A 7 -44.63 -32.50 -22.63
CA GLU A 7 -44.39 -31.07 -22.92
C GLU A 7 -43.15 -30.51 -22.20
N ILE A 8 -42.70 -31.17 -21.13
CA ILE A 8 -41.59 -30.73 -20.28
C ILE A 8 -40.64 -31.89 -20.04
N PHE A 9 -39.35 -31.65 -20.21
CA PHE A 9 -38.28 -32.53 -19.75
C PHE A 9 -37.49 -31.86 -18.64
N TYR A 10 -37.20 -32.58 -17.56
CA TYR A 10 -36.29 -32.13 -16.51
C TYR A 10 -35.31 -33.26 -16.17
N GLY A 11 -34.02 -32.98 -16.27
CA GLY A 11 -32.99 -33.99 -16.01
C GLY A 11 -31.61 -33.40 -15.78
N VAL A 12 -30.65 -34.25 -15.44
CA VAL A 12 -29.25 -33.83 -15.32
C VAL A 12 -28.63 -33.60 -16.71
N PRO A 13 -27.63 -32.70 -16.85
CA PRO A 13 -26.91 -32.47 -18.11
C PRO A 13 -26.41 -33.74 -18.81
N TYR A 14 -26.06 -34.78 -18.06
CA TYR A 14 -25.67 -36.07 -18.63
C TYR A 14 -26.80 -36.72 -19.47
N ALA A 15 -28.05 -36.65 -19.01
CA ALA A 15 -29.19 -37.18 -19.77
C ALA A 15 -29.42 -36.36 -21.05
N LEU A 16 -29.22 -35.04 -20.99
CA LEU A 16 -29.26 -34.18 -22.17
C LEU A 16 -28.17 -34.53 -23.16
N LYS A 17 -26.93 -34.79 -22.70
CA LYS A 17 -25.82 -35.25 -23.54
C LYS A 17 -26.24 -36.48 -24.32
N LEU A 18 -26.73 -37.53 -23.65
CA LEU A 18 -27.16 -38.79 -24.28
C LEU A 18 -28.27 -38.57 -25.32
N LEU A 19 -29.28 -37.75 -25.01
CA LEU A 19 -30.36 -37.43 -25.94
C LEU A 19 -29.86 -36.59 -27.13
N SER A 20 -28.84 -35.77 -26.94
CA SER A 20 -28.26 -34.91 -27.98
C SER A 20 -27.22 -35.60 -28.87
N GLU A 21 -26.85 -36.86 -28.61
CA GLU A 21 -25.86 -37.59 -29.43
C GLU A 21 -26.32 -37.84 -30.87
N THR A 22 -27.63 -37.70 -31.14
CA THR A 22 -28.22 -37.87 -32.47
C THR A 22 -29.11 -36.68 -32.83
N GLN A 23 -29.15 -36.32 -34.12
CA GLN A 23 -30.03 -35.26 -34.61
C GLN A 23 -31.51 -35.54 -34.30
N LYS A 24 -31.91 -36.82 -34.34
CA LYS A 24 -33.26 -37.26 -33.98
C LYS A 24 -33.59 -36.92 -32.52
N GLY A 25 -32.65 -37.12 -31.60
CA GLY A 25 -32.86 -36.80 -30.20
C GLY A 25 -32.89 -35.29 -29.91
N ILE A 26 -32.09 -34.49 -30.62
CA ILE A 26 -32.19 -33.01 -30.58
C ILE A 26 -33.56 -32.55 -31.09
N SER A 27 -34.06 -33.11 -32.19
CA SER A 27 -35.36 -32.77 -32.77
C SER A 27 -36.51 -33.04 -31.78
N VAL A 28 -36.43 -34.16 -31.03
CA VAL A 28 -37.42 -34.47 -29.99
C VAL A 28 -37.36 -33.48 -28.82
N LEU A 29 -36.16 -33.03 -28.43
CA LEU A 29 -36.02 -32.00 -27.39
C LEU A 29 -36.55 -30.64 -27.85
N GLN A 30 -36.45 -30.33 -29.14
CA GLN A 30 -36.95 -29.09 -29.75
C GLN A 30 -38.49 -29.00 -29.72
N GLU A 31 -39.18 -30.13 -29.83
CA GLU A 31 -40.66 -30.20 -29.77
C GLU A 31 -41.21 -29.92 -28.35
N LEU A 32 -40.38 -29.97 -27.31
CA LEU A 32 -40.80 -29.73 -25.93
C LEU A 32 -40.93 -28.23 -25.63
N LYS A 33 -41.93 -27.87 -24.84
CA LYS A 33 -42.13 -26.48 -24.38
C LYS A 33 -41.00 -26.01 -23.46
N VAL A 34 -40.49 -26.91 -22.61
CA VAL A 34 -39.42 -26.63 -21.65
C VAL A 34 -38.49 -27.83 -21.55
N VAL A 35 -37.19 -27.57 -21.71
CA VAL A 35 -36.13 -28.53 -21.40
C VAL A 35 -35.32 -27.94 -20.26
N MET A 36 -35.53 -28.45 -19.05
CA MET A 36 -34.86 -27.96 -17.86
C MET A 36 -33.69 -28.87 -17.47
N TYR A 37 -32.61 -28.30 -16.94
CA TYR A 37 -31.55 -29.05 -16.31
C TYR A 37 -31.21 -28.53 -14.92
N GLY A 38 -30.73 -29.42 -14.06
CA GLY A 38 -30.29 -29.07 -12.71
C GLY A 38 -29.48 -30.20 -12.08
N GLY A 39 -28.93 -29.95 -10.90
CA GLY A 39 -28.14 -30.95 -10.15
C GLY A 39 -26.67 -31.08 -10.55
N SER A 40 -26.25 -30.55 -11.70
CA SER A 40 -24.85 -30.31 -12.05
C SER A 40 -24.73 -29.21 -13.11
N ALA A 41 -23.51 -28.67 -13.29
CA ALA A 41 -23.23 -27.70 -14.34
C ALA A 41 -23.37 -28.36 -15.73
N CYS A 42 -24.06 -27.67 -16.64
CA CYS A 42 -24.16 -28.08 -18.03
C CYS A 42 -22.95 -27.53 -18.81
N PRO A 43 -22.20 -28.37 -19.55
CA PRO A 43 -21.11 -27.88 -20.38
C PRO A 43 -21.57 -26.84 -21.40
N ASP A 44 -20.83 -25.75 -21.57
CA ASP A 44 -21.22 -24.64 -22.44
C ASP A 44 -21.45 -25.12 -23.89
N ASP A 45 -20.59 -26.00 -24.41
CA ASP A 45 -20.71 -26.56 -25.77
C ASP A 45 -22.02 -27.34 -25.97
N LEU A 46 -22.44 -28.08 -24.95
CA LEU A 46 -23.68 -28.88 -25.01
C LEU A 46 -24.92 -27.97 -24.98
N GLY A 47 -24.95 -27.00 -24.06
CA GLY A 47 -26.10 -26.11 -23.98
C GLY A 47 -26.21 -25.15 -25.17
N ASN A 48 -25.07 -24.66 -25.69
CA ASN A 48 -25.02 -23.87 -26.92
C ASN A 48 -25.57 -24.67 -28.10
N LEU A 49 -25.12 -25.92 -28.29
CA LEU A 49 -25.64 -26.81 -29.33
C LEU A 49 -27.17 -26.92 -29.25
N LEU A 50 -27.73 -27.15 -28.06
CA LEU A 50 -29.17 -27.31 -27.90
C LEU A 50 -29.94 -26.00 -28.19
N VAL A 51 -29.48 -24.87 -27.66
CA VAL A 51 -30.12 -23.56 -27.87
C VAL A 51 -30.00 -23.10 -29.33
N GLU A 52 -28.88 -23.35 -29.98
CA GLU A 52 -28.68 -23.08 -31.41
C GLU A 52 -29.61 -23.92 -32.30
N ASN A 53 -29.95 -25.14 -31.86
CA ASN A 53 -30.93 -26.00 -32.53
C ASN A 53 -32.39 -25.71 -32.09
N GLY A 54 -32.64 -24.58 -31.41
CA GLY A 54 -33.98 -24.11 -31.08
C GLY A 54 -34.62 -24.78 -29.86
N VAL A 55 -33.85 -25.49 -29.03
CA VAL A 55 -34.35 -26.08 -27.78
C VAL A 55 -34.51 -24.99 -26.72
N ASN A 56 -35.68 -24.91 -26.08
CA ASN A 56 -35.92 -24.02 -24.94
C ASN A 56 -35.28 -24.55 -23.65
N LEU A 57 -33.94 -24.46 -23.59
CA LEU A 57 -33.12 -24.95 -22.49
C LEU A 57 -33.14 -23.98 -21.30
N ILE A 58 -33.48 -24.46 -20.11
CA ILE A 58 -33.57 -23.67 -18.87
C ILE A 58 -32.72 -24.31 -17.77
N GLY A 59 -31.78 -23.56 -17.22
CA GLY A 59 -31.01 -23.92 -16.04
C GLY A 59 -31.83 -23.71 -14.77
N HIS A 60 -31.72 -24.66 -13.86
CA HIS A 60 -32.34 -24.65 -12.54
C HIS A 60 -31.26 -24.77 -11.47
N TYR A 61 -31.23 -23.82 -10.54
CA TYR A 61 -30.26 -23.76 -9.46
C TYR A 61 -30.94 -23.77 -8.09
N GLY A 62 -30.45 -24.65 -7.22
CA GLY A 62 -30.86 -24.81 -5.83
C GLY A 62 -30.08 -25.94 -5.16
N ALA A 63 -30.21 -26.04 -3.84
CA ALA A 63 -29.64 -27.12 -3.05
C ALA A 63 -30.67 -27.64 -2.04
N THR A 64 -30.44 -28.83 -1.49
CA THR A 64 -31.39 -29.48 -0.56
C THR A 64 -31.67 -28.61 0.67
N GLU A 65 -30.65 -27.88 1.13
CA GLU A 65 -30.63 -27.07 2.34
C GLU A 65 -31.37 -25.74 2.21
N VAL A 66 -31.51 -25.23 0.99
CA VAL A 66 -32.03 -23.88 0.67
C VAL A 66 -33.23 -23.91 -0.28
N GLY A 67 -33.59 -25.08 -0.78
CA GLY A 67 -34.61 -25.27 -1.81
C GLY A 67 -34.18 -24.72 -3.17
N GLN A 68 -35.17 -24.51 -4.05
CA GLN A 68 -34.97 -23.85 -5.33
C GLN A 68 -34.73 -22.35 -5.13
N LEU A 69 -33.70 -21.82 -5.79
CA LEU A 69 -33.35 -20.41 -5.73
C LEU A 69 -33.62 -19.74 -7.08
N MET A 70 -32.89 -20.11 -8.13
CA MET A 70 -32.87 -19.35 -9.39
C MET A 70 -33.10 -20.23 -10.61
N THR A 71 -33.53 -19.61 -11.70
CA THR A 71 -33.73 -20.26 -12.99
C THR A 71 -33.26 -19.35 -14.13
N SER A 72 -32.92 -19.90 -15.29
CA SER A 72 -32.57 -19.11 -16.49
C SER A 72 -33.73 -18.88 -17.48
N PHE A 73 -34.97 -18.85 -16.99
CA PHE A 73 -36.13 -18.39 -17.77
C PHE A 73 -35.84 -17.00 -18.37
N ARG A 74 -36.11 -16.85 -19.66
CA ARG A 74 -35.74 -15.69 -20.46
C ARG A 74 -36.75 -15.42 -21.56
N ALA A 75 -36.72 -14.20 -22.09
CA ALA A 75 -37.57 -13.79 -23.22
C ALA A 75 -37.15 -14.49 -24.52
N GLU A 76 -38.07 -14.57 -25.47
CA GLU A 76 -37.79 -15.12 -26.80
C GLU A 76 -36.69 -14.31 -27.51
N GLY A 77 -35.67 -15.00 -28.03
CA GLY A 77 -34.48 -14.38 -28.65
C GLY A 77 -33.28 -14.20 -27.71
N ASP A 78 -33.46 -14.28 -26.39
CA ASP A 78 -32.35 -14.34 -25.43
C ASP A 78 -31.70 -15.74 -25.47
N LYS A 79 -30.39 -15.79 -25.75
CA LYS A 79 -29.61 -17.03 -25.82
C LYS A 79 -28.79 -17.33 -24.56
N GLU A 80 -28.83 -16.47 -23.54
CA GLU A 80 -28.08 -16.60 -22.29
C GLU A 80 -28.72 -17.65 -21.37
N TRP A 81 -28.61 -18.92 -21.77
CA TRP A 81 -29.22 -20.07 -21.09
C TRP A 81 -28.47 -20.46 -19.82
N ASN A 82 -27.19 -20.15 -19.72
CA ASN A 82 -26.30 -20.51 -18.60
C ASN A 82 -26.25 -19.44 -17.49
N TYR A 83 -27.03 -18.36 -17.60
CA TYR A 83 -27.19 -17.34 -16.56
C TYR A 83 -28.54 -17.51 -15.83
N VAL A 84 -28.49 -17.86 -14.54
CA VAL A 84 -29.69 -17.92 -13.69
C VAL A 84 -30.02 -16.53 -13.14
N ARG A 85 -31.31 -16.22 -13.00
CA ARG A 85 -31.79 -14.87 -12.65
C ARG A 85 -32.46 -14.86 -11.28
N GLU A 86 -32.19 -13.83 -10.48
CA GLU A 86 -32.87 -13.60 -9.20
C GLU A 86 -34.31 -13.10 -9.42
N SER A 87 -35.23 -13.54 -8.56
CA SER A 87 -36.55 -12.90 -8.46
C SER A 87 -36.55 -11.82 -7.39
N ASP A 88 -37.42 -10.81 -7.51
CA ASP A 88 -37.55 -9.74 -6.49
C ASP A 88 -37.88 -10.29 -5.09
N LYS A 89 -38.63 -11.39 -5.03
CA LYS A 89 -38.97 -12.06 -3.76
C LYS A 89 -37.75 -12.70 -3.10
N LEU A 90 -36.84 -13.24 -3.91
CA LEU A 90 -35.65 -13.96 -3.44
C LEU A 90 -34.47 -13.02 -3.16
N SER A 91 -34.29 -11.97 -3.96
CA SER A 91 -33.08 -11.11 -3.95
C SER A 91 -32.72 -10.57 -2.56
N LYS A 92 -33.73 -10.18 -1.77
CA LYS A 92 -33.56 -9.72 -0.38
C LYS A 92 -33.01 -10.77 0.60
N PHE A 93 -33.02 -12.04 0.22
CA PHE A 93 -32.50 -13.15 1.01
C PHE A 93 -31.21 -13.76 0.41
N LEU A 94 -30.66 -13.18 -0.66
CA LEU A 94 -29.38 -13.59 -1.21
C LEU A 94 -28.32 -12.54 -0.87
N GLN A 95 -27.16 -13.02 -0.44
CA GLN A 95 -25.97 -12.22 -0.28
C GLN A 95 -24.86 -12.79 -1.15
N TRP A 96 -24.36 -11.96 -2.06
CA TRP A 96 -23.26 -12.30 -2.96
C TRP A 96 -21.92 -11.91 -2.33
N VAL A 97 -21.20 -12.88 -1.79
CA VAL A 97 -19.93 -12.66 -1.07
C VAL A 97 -18.77 -12.73 -2.06
N PRO A 98 -17.96 -11.68 -2.25
CA PRO A 98 -16.83 -11.72 -3.18
C PRO A 98 -15.78 -12.77 -2.77
N ARG A 99 -15.42 -13.67 -3.70
CA ARG A 99 -14.38 -14.70 -3.53
C ARG A 99 -13.21 -14.57 -4.52
N GLY A 100 -13.32 -13.69 -5.52
CA GLY A 100 -12.25 -13.38 -6.47
C GLY A 100 -12.65 -12.26 -7.44
N PRO A 101 -11.78 -11.91 -8.41
CA PRO A 101 -12.11 -10.96 -9.46
C PRO A 101 -13.32 -11.44 -10.26
N ASN A 102 -14.42 -10.69 -10.19
CA ASN A 102 -15.70 -11.03 -10.80
C ASN A 102 -16.32 -12.36 -10.33
N LEU A 103 -15.90 -12.91 -9.18
CA LEU A 103 -16.34 -14.22 -8.69
C LEU A 103 -16.96 -14.09 -7.30
N TYR A 104 -18.18 -14.58 -7.12
CA TYR A 104 -19.01 -14.37 -5.93
C TYR A 104 -19.59 -15.68 -5.43
N GLU A 105 -19.53 -15.91 -4.11
CA GLU A 105 -20.25 -17.00 -3.47
C GLU A 105 -21.70 -16.59 -3.19
N CYS A 106 -22.63 -17.50 -3.46
CA CYS A 106 -24.03 -17.32 -3.09
C CYS A 106 -24.24 -17.71 -1.61
N VAL A 107 -24.69 -16.77 -0.77
CA VAL A 107 -25.07 -17.04 0.63
C VAL A 107 -26.57 -16.76 0.80
N VAL A 108 -27.30 -17.72 1.37
CA VAL A 108 -28.74 -17.61 1.61
C VAL A 108 -28.98 -17.16 3.06
N LEU A 109 -29.54 -15.96 3.20
CA LEU A 109 -29.80 -15.32 4.48
C LEU A 109 -30.93 -16.00 5.26
N ASP A 110 -31.02 -15.68 6.55
CA ASP A 110 -32.13 -16.12 7.39
C ASP A 110 -33.47 -15.49 7.01
N GLY A 111 -34.55 -16.27 7.15
CA GLY A 111 -35.90 -15.86 6.75
C GLY A 111 -36.35 -16.27 5.33
N TRP A 112 -35.50 -16.93 4.52
CA TRP A 112 -35.97 -17.57 3.28
C TRP A 112 -36.83 -18.82 3.60
N PRO A 113 -38.11 -18.89 3.20
CA PRO A 113 -39.01 -19.96 3.65
C PRO A 113 -38.59 -21.38 3.26
N SER A 114 -37.82 -21.55 2.18
CA SER A 114 -37.34 -22.87 1.74
C SER A 114 -35.98 -23.25 2.31
N LYS A 115 -35.36 -22.37 3.13
CA LYS A 115 -34.12 -22.69 3.84
C LYS A 115 -34.40 -23.53 5.07
N VAL A 116 -33.87 -24.75 5.09
CA VAL A 116 -34.07 -25.75 6.15
C VAL A 116 -32.82 -26.02 6.97
N GLN A 117 -31.65 -25.53 6.53
CA GLN A 117 -30.38 -25.70 7.24
C GLN A 117 -29.55 -24.42 7.20
N SER A 118 -28.70 -24.24 8.21
CA SER A 118 -27.72 -23.16 8.34
C SER A 118 -26.33 -23.75 8.55
N ASN A 119 -25.30 -23.10 8.02
CA ASN A 119 -23.91 -23.51 8.21
C ASN A 119 -22.98 -22.34 8.62
N GLN A 120 -23.56 -21.19 8.95
CA GLN A 120 -22.87 -20.00 9.46
C GLN A 120 -23.39 -19.58 10.85
N PRO A 121 -22.58 -18.86 11.66
CA PRO A 121 -22.97 -18.42 13.00
C PRO A 121 -24.15 -17.43 13.03
N ASP A 122 -24.38 -16.68 11.96
CA ASP A 122 -25.47 -15.71 11.81
C ASP A 122 -26.79 -16.37 11.37
N GLY A 123 -26.83 -17.70 11.32
CA GLY A 123 -27.97 -18.47 10.86
C GLY A 123 -28.06 -18.54 9.33
N SER A 124 -27.20 -17.90 8.55
CA SER A 124 -27.19 -18.04 7.08
C SER A 124 -26.65 -19.40 6.60
N TYR A 125 -26.87 -19.70 5.31
CA TYR A 125 -26.31 -20.87 4.65
C TYR A 125 -25.41 -20.44 3.50
N ALA A 126 -24.10 -20.59 3.68
CA ALA A 126 -23.10 -20.37 2.64
C ALA A 126 -23.09 -21.59 1.71
N THR A 127 -23.49 -21.38 0.45
CA THR A 127 -23.64 -22.50 -0.50
C THR A 127 -22.30 -23.08 -0.91
N LYS A 128 -21.19 -22.32 -0.83
CA LYS A 128 -19.90 -22.61 -1.47
C LYS A 128 -19.95 -22.65 -3.00
N ASP A 129 -21.05 -22.26 -3.61
CA ASP A 129 -21.16 -22.16 -5.07
C ASP A 129 -20.71 -20.78 -5.54
N LEU A 130 -19.81 -20.76 -6.51
CA LEU A 130 -19.19 -19.56 -7.07
C LEU A 130 -19.85 -19.18 -8.39
N PHE A 131 -20.13 -17.89 -8.55
CA PHE A 131 -20.84 -17.30 -9.67
C PHE A 131 -20.13 -16.07 -10.23
N GLN A 132 -20.30 -15.83 -11.52
CA GLN A 132 -19.93 -14.59 -12.20
C GLN A 132 -21.19 -13.79 -12.56
N PRO A 133 -21.24 -12.47 -12.29
CA PRO A 133 -22.35 -11.64 -12.73
C PRO A 133 -22.31 -11.47 -14.25
N HIS A 134 -23.49 -11.40 -14.88
CA HIS A 134 -23.59 -11.04 -16.28
C HIS A 134 -23.12 -9.60 -16.51
N PRO A 135 -22.33 -9.31 -17.56
CA PRO A 135 -21.77 -7.97 -17.78
C PRO A 135 -22.83 -6.88 -18.01
N SER A 136 -24.01 -7.24 -18.55
CA SER A 136 -25.06 -6.28 -18.94
C SER A 136 -26.47 -6.59 -18.46
N ILE A 137 -26.72 -7.75 -17.84
CA ILE A 137 -28.07 -8.16 -17.41
C ILE A 137 -28.08 -8.13 -15.88
N PRO A 138 -28.78 -7.17 -15.25
CA PRO A 138 -28.81 -7.06 -13.80
C PRO A 138 -29.35 -8.32 -13.14
N ARG A 139 -28.74 -8.74 -12.02
CA ARG A 139 -29.14 -9.91 -11.21
C ARG A 139 -29.18 -11.24 -11.98
N ALA A 140 -28.38 -11.35 -13.05
CA ALA A 140 -28.13 -12.58 -13.76
C ALA A 140 -26.73 -13.10 -13.43
N TRP A 141 -26.64 -14.40 -13.11
CA TRP A 141 -25.44 -15.01 -12.55
C TRP A 141 -25.13 -16.32 -13.27
N LYS A 142 -23.91 -16.47 -13.77
CA LYS A 142 -23.41 -17.73 -14.33
C LYS A 142 -22.71 -18.52 -13.24
N TYR A 143 -23.16 -19.76 -13.03
CA TYR A 143 -22.47 -20.69 -12.15
C TYR A 143 -21.09 -21.03 -12.74
N ILE A 144 -20.05 -20.98 -11.90
CA ILE A 144 -18.67 -21.28 -12.30
C ILE A 144 -18.22 -22.60 -11.72
N ALA A 145 -18.23 -22.73 -10.38
CA ALA A 145 -17.73 -23.92 -9.71
C ALA A 145 -18.09 -23.92 -8.22
N ARG A 146 -17.75 -25.01 -7.54
CA ARG A 146 -17.69 -25.11 -6.09
C ARG A 146 -16.37 -24.54 -5.55
N LEU A 147 -16.43 -23.83 -4.43
CA LEU A 147 -15.25 -23.33 -3.71
C LEU A 147 -14.38 -24.48 -3.19
N ASP A 148 -15.01 -25.58 -2.78
CA ASP A 148 -14.40 -26.81 -2.27
C ASP A 148 -13.80 -27.75 -3.33
N ASP A 149 -13.95 -27.45 -4.63
CA ASP A 149 -13.31 -28.20 -5.73
C ASP A 149 -11.93 -27.64 -6.14
N THR A 150 -11.40 -26.64 -5.43
CA THR A 150 -10.12 -26.00 -5.74
C THR A 150 -8.94 -26.91 -5.38
N ILE A 151 -8.08 -27.22 -6.36
CA ILE A 151 -6.82 -27.95 -6.20
C ILE A 151 -5.72 -26.95 -5.86
N VAL A 152 -4.94 -27.22 -4.81
CA VAL A 152 -3.78 -26.38 -4.40
C VAL A 152 -2.49 -27.16 -4.61
N LEU A 153 -1.61 -26.67 -5.48
CA LEU A 153 -0.29 -27.24 -5.75
C LEU A 153 0.72 -26.88 -4.64
N VAL A 154 1.87 -27.59 -4.57
CA VAL A 154 2.89 -27.38 -3.53
C VAL A 154 3.57 -26.00 -3.61
N ASN A 155 3.57 -25.39 -4.79
CA ASN A 155 4.07 -24.03 -5.03
C ASN A 155 3.03 -22.95 -4.65
N GLY A 156 1.87 -23.34 -4.11
CA GLY A 156 0.81 -22.43 -3.68
C GLY A 156 -0.18 -22.04 -4.78
N GLU A 157 0.04 -22.46 -6.02
CA GLU A 157 -0.87 -22.19 -7.13
C GLU A 157 -2.21 -22.91 -6.93
N LYS A 158 -3.31 -22.20 -7.23
CA LYS A 158 -4.67 -22.71 -7.05
C LYS A 158 -5.35 -22.89 -8.40
N PHE A 159 -5.86 -24.09 -8.64
CA PHE A 159 -6.52 -24.44 -9.88
C PHE A 159 -7.92 -24.98 -9.63
N ASN A 160 -8.91 -24.47 -10.37
CA ASN A 160 -10.26 -25.03 -10.36
C ASN A 160 -10.44 -25.95 -11.58
N PRO A 161 -10.58 -27.28 -11.38
CA PRO A 161 -10.56 -28.23 -12.48
C PRO A 161 -11.91 -28.36 -13.22
N VAL A 162 -13.01 -27.84 -12.67
CA VAL A 162 -14.38 -28.14 -13.11
C VAL A 162 -14.60 -27.81 -14.59
N MET A 163 -14.11 -26.66 -15.06
CA MET A 163 -14.27 -26.24 -16.45
C MET A 163 -13.42 -27.09 -17.41
N MET A 164 -12.18 -27.39 -17.03
CA MET A 164 -11.27 -28.23 -17.83
C MET A 164 -11.83 -29.65 -17.97
N GLU A 165 -12.23 -30.25 -16.85
CA GLU A 165 -12.84 -31.58 -16.81
C GLU A 165 -14.15 -31.62 -17.61
N GLY A 166 -15.01 -30.60 -17.46
CA GLY A 166 -16.27 -30.49 -18.21
C GLY A 166 -16.05 -30.41 -19.73
N LYS A 167 -15.08 -29.61 -20.18
CA LYS A 167 -14.70 -29.50 -21.60
C LYS A 167 -14.18 -30.82 -22.14
N ILE A 168 -13.33 -31.53 -21.40
CA ILE A 168 -12.81 -32.84 -21.83
C ILE A 168 -13.92 -33.91 -21.83
N ARG A 169 -14.80 -33.91 -20.82
CA ARG A 169 -15.97 -34.80 -20.71
C ARG A 169 -17.01 -34.57 -21.82
N SER A 170 -17.04 -33.38 -22.44
CA SER A 170 -17.92 -33.12 -23.60
C SER A 170 -17.54 -33.98 -24.81
N ASN A 171 -16.28 -34.43 -24.90
CA ASN A 171 -15.84 -35.29 -25.98
C ASN A 171 -16.53 -36.65 -25.92
N LYS A 172 -17.12 -37.07 -27.04
CA LYS A 172 -17.81 -38.36 -27.17
C LYS A 172 -16.95 -39.58 -26.81
N ASN A 173 -15.61 -39.46 -26.81
CA ASN A 173 -14.65 -40.52 -26.48
C ASN A 173 -14.37 -40.65 -24.97
N VAL A 174 -14.91 -39.75 -24.15
CA VAL A 174 -14.62 -39.66 -22.71
C VAL A 174 -15.89 -39.93 -21.92
N THR A 175 -15.81 -40.89 -21.00
CA THR A 175 -16.84 -41.16 -19.99
C THR A 175 -16.69 -40.17 -18.84
N GLU A 176 -15.47 -40.03 -18.32
CA GLU A 176 -15.15 -39.13 -17.21
C GLU A 176 -13.68 -38.68 -17.29
N ALA A 177 -13.40 -37.47 -16.79
CA ALA A 177 -12.07 -36.90 -16.70
C ALA A 177 -11.93 -36.19 -15.35
N VAL A 178 -10.90 -36.55 -14.58
CA VAL A 178 -10.68 -36.02 -13.22
C VAL A 178 -9.24 -35.54 -13.11
N VAL A 179 -9.07 -34.25 -12.89
CA VAL A 179 -7.77 -33.64 -12.62
C VAL A 179 -7.38 -33.89 -11.18
N PHE A 180 -6.11 -34.20 -10.93
CA PHE A 180 -5.52 -34.33 -9.61
C PHE A 180 -4.23 -33.51 -9.52
N GLY A 181 -3.71 -33.36 -8.30
CA GLY A 181 -2.44 -32.67 -8.05
C GLY A 181 -2.38 -31.88 -6.75
N ALA A 182 -3.35 -32.04 -5.85
CA ALA A 182 -3.31 -31.38 -4.55
C ALA A 182 -2.02 -31.76 -3.80
N GLY A 183 -1.24 -30.76 -3.39
CA GLY A 183 0.05 -30.95 -2.71
C GLY A 183 1.18 -31.49 -3.61
N ARG A 184 1.03 -31.46 -4.94
CA ARG A 184 2.04 -31.92 -5.91
C ARG A 184 2.59 -30.74 -6.73
N ALA A 185 3.70 -30.95 -7.44
CA ALA A 185 4.37 -29.89 -8.22
C ALA A 185 3.68 -29.57 -9.55
N HIS A 186 2.97 -30.54 -10.13
CA HIS A 186 2.29 -30.42 -11.42
C HIS A 186 0.94 -31.15 -11.38
N LEU A 187 -0.01 -30.73 -12.21
CA LEU A 187 -1.31 -31.40 -12.37
C LEU A 187 -1.20 -32.67 -13.21
N GLY A 188 -2.03 -33.66 -12.88
CA GLY A 188 -2.25 -34.85 -13.69
C GLY A 188 -3.74 -35.12 -13.91
N MET A 189 -4.05 -36.09 -14.76
CA MET A 189 -5.44 -36.46 -15.10
C MET A 189 -5.64 -37.97 -15.07
N LEU A 190 -6.72 -38.39 -14.41
CA LEU A 190 -7.33 -39.71 -14.58
C LEU A 190 -8.40 -39.61 -15.67
N LEU A 191 -8.28 -40.43 -16.71
CA LEU A 191 -9.17 -40.43 -17.86
C LEU A 191 -9.91 -41.77 -17.95
N ILE A 192 -11.24 -41.75 -17.91
CA ILE A 192 -12.09 -42.93 -18.13
C ILE A 192 -12.63 -42.85 -19.57
N PRO A 193 -12.22 -43.76 -20.47
CA PRO A 193 -12.64 -43.75 -21.86
C PRO A 193 -14.09 -44.24 -22.05
N ALA A 194 -14.72 -43.86 -23.16
CA ALA A 194 -16.01 -44.39 -23.58
C ALA A 194 -15.89 -45.87 -23.98
N ALA A 195 -16.95 -46.67 -23.76
CA ALA A 195 -16.95 -48.11 -24.03
C ALA A 195 -16.53 -48.49 -25.47
N ARG A 196 -16.77 -47.62 -26.45
CA ARG A 196 -16.33 -47.84 -27.84
C ARG A 196 -14.82 -47.81 -28.06
N LEU A 197 -14.05 -47.32 -27.08
CA LEU A 197 -12.59 -47.33 -27.09
C LEU A 197 -12.01 -48.48 -26.24
N ALA A 198 -12.84 -49.39 -25.72
CA ALA A 198 -12.40 -50.45 -24.81
C ALA A 198 -11.34 -51.40 -25.39
N THR A 199 -11.27 -51.54 -26.72
CA THR A 199 -10.29 -52.41 -27.41
C THR A 199 -9.02 -51.68 -27.86
N ARG A 200 -8.87 -50.38 -27.53
CA ARG A 200 -7.71 -49.56 -27.90
C ARG A 200 -6.66 -49.59 -26.79
N THR A 201 -5.40 -49.44 -27.16
CA THR A 201 -4.32 -49.27 -26.19
C THR A 201 -4.42 -47.92 -25.48
N ASN A 202 -3.86 -47.80 -24.27
CA ASN A 202 -3.85 -46.54 -23.51
C ASN A 202 -3.24 -45.38 -24.33
N GLN A 203 -2.19 -45.66 -25.11
CA GLN A 203 -1.54 -44.66 -25.96
C GLN A 203 -2.49 -44.17 -27.07
N GLU A 204 -3.17 -45.07 -27.78
CA GLU A 204 -4.15 -44.71 -28.81
C GLU A 204 -5.34 -43.92 -28.24
N ILE A 205 -5.76 -44.25 -27.01
CA ILE A 205 -6.83 -43.52 -26.30
C ILE A 205 -6.37 -42.09 -25.99
N VAL A 206 -5.16 -41.92 -25.44
CA VAL A 206 -4.59 -40.59 -25.17
C VAL A 206 -4.43 -39.81 -26.47
N ASP A 207 -3.93 -40.41 -27.55
CA ASP A 207 -3.79 -39.74 -28.85
C ASP A 207 -5.14 -39.26 -29.41
N THR A 208 -6.19 -40.06 -29.24
CA THR A 208 -7.54 -39.73 -29.70
C THR A 208 -8.16 -38.58 -28.90
N VAL A 209 -7.86 -38.47 -27.60
CA VAL A 209 -8.41 -37.46 -26.69
C VAL A 209 -7.50 -36.23 -26.57
N TRP A 210 -6.22 -36.33 -26.94
CA TRP A 210 -5.24 -35.25 -26.81
C TRP A 210 -5.67 -33.92 -27.45
N PRO A 211 -6.32 -33.86 -28.64
CA PRO A 211 -6.74 -32.58 -29.21
C PRO A 211 -7.69 -31.78 -28.31
N VAL A 212 -8.60 -32.45 -27.58
CA VAL A 212 -9.50 -31.76 -26.64
C VAL A 212 -8.77 -31.36 -25.35
N ILE A 213 -7.82 -32.18 -24.89
CA ILE A 213 -6.96 -31.85 -23.72
C ILE A 213 -6.06 -30.67 -24.05
N GLU A 214 -5.45 -30.63 -25.22
CA GLU A 214 -4.62 -29.52 -25.68
C GLU A 214 -5.44 -28.23 -25.82
N SER A 215 -6.66 -28.32 -26.35
CA SER A 215 -7.61 -27.21 -26.38
C SER A 215 -8.01 -26.73 -24.99
N ALA A 216 -8.11 -27.64 -24.00
CA ALA A 216 -8.35 -27.26 -22.61
C ALA A 216 -7.11 -26.62 -21.96
N ASN A 217 -5.90 -27.15 -22.22
CA ASN A 217 -4.62 -26.60 -21.76
C ASN A 217 -4.34 -25.20 -22.32
N LYS A 218 -4.75 -24.91 -23.56
CA LYS A 218 -4.64 -23.57 -24.17
C LYS A 218 -5.46 -22.52 -23.44
N SER A 219 -6.57 -22.94 -22.82
CA SER A 219 -7.45 -22.09 -22.02
C SER A 219 -7.06 -22.04 -20.53
N ALA A 220 -6.02 -22.78 -20.11
CA ALA A 220 -5.53 -22.84 -18.74
C ALA A 220 -4.20 -22.09 -18.58
N ASP A 221 -3.94 -21.60 -17.36
CA ASP A 221 -2.66 -21.00 -16.99
C ASP A 221 -1.51 -21.96 -17.21
N ALA A 222 -0.30 -21.43 -17.44
CA ALA A 222 0.87 -22.24 -17.80
C ALA A 222 1.17 -23.37 -16.79
N PHE A 223 0.99 -23.10 -15.49
CA PHE A 223 1.18 -24.07 -14.41
C PHE A 223 0.11 -25.17 -14.36
N ALA A 224 -1.06 -24.92 -14.96
CA ALA A 224 -2.22 -25.82 -14.92
C ALA A 224 -2.33 -26.72 -16.18
N ARG A 225 -1.34 -26.67 -17.07
CA ARG A 225 -1.32 -27.49 -18.28
C ARG A 225 -0.92 -28.93 -17.97
N ILE A 226 -1.69 -29.89 -18.46
CA ILE A 226 -1.46 -31.32 -18.25
C ILE A 226 -0.67 -31.89 -19.43
N SER A 227 0.51 -32.46 -19.15
CA SER A 227 1.36 -33.10 -20.16
C SER A 227 0.90 -34.54 -20.46
N ARG A 228 1.33 -35.09 -21.61
CA ARG A 228 0.94 -36.44 -22.06
C ARG A 228 1.32 -37.54 -21.06
N ASN A 229 2.51 -37.43 -20.47
CA ASN A 229 3.02 -38.37 -19.47
C ASN A 229 2.31 -38.25 -18.11
N MET A 230 1.51 -37.21 -17.87
CA MET A 230 0.72 -37.02 -16.66
C MET A 230 -0.76 -37.43 -16.83
N ILE A 231 -1.08 -38.16 -17.91
CA ILE A 231 -2.40 -38.72 -18.15
C ILE A 231 -2.36 -40.22 -17.88
N ARG A 232 -3.21 -40.68 -16.96
CA ARG A 232 -3.40 -42.09 -16.65
C ARG A 232 -4.81 -42.52 -17.08
N VAL A 233 -4.86 -43.49 -17.99
CA VAL A 233 -6.12 -44.07 -18.50
C VAL A 233 -6.58 -45.17 -17.55
N LEU A 234 -7.82 -45.06 -17.08
CA LEU A 234 -8.50 -46.07 -16.26
C LEU A 234 -9.36 -47.00 -17.14
N PRO A 235 -9.74 -48.20 -16.66
CA PRO A 235 -10.65 -49.09 -17.38
C PRO A 235 -12.01 -48.42 -17.66
N HIS A 236 -12.57 -48.65 -18.85
CA HIS A 236 -13.84 -48.03 -19.28
C HIS A 236 -15.06 -48.39 -18.40
N ASP A 237 -14.98 -49.52 -17.70
CA ASP A 237 -16.01 -50.12 -16.85
C ASP A 237 -15.69 -49.95 -15.35
N CYS A 238 -14.68 -49.14 -14.99
CA CYS A 238 -14.33 -48.95 -13.59
C CYS A 238 -15.48 -48.27 -12.81
N SER A 239 -15.75 -48.80 -11.61
CA SER A 239 -16.69 -48.18 -10.68
C SER A 239 -16.01 -47.01 -9.98
N TYR A 240 -16.73 -45.90 -9.78
CA TYR A 240 -16.19 -44.73 -9.07
C TYR A 240 -17.26 -44.01 -8.25
N PRO A 241 -16.87 -43.25 -7.21
CA PRO A 241 -17.82 -42.63 -6.28
C PRO A 241 -18.56 -41.49 -6.97
N ARG A 242 -19.88 -41.62 -7.05
CA ARG A 242 -20.78 -40.65 -7.65
C ARG A 242 -22.03 -40.49 -6.81
N THR A 243 -22.63 -39.31 -6.87
CA THR A 243 -23.93 -39.04 -6.26
C THR A 243 -25.04 -39.79 -7.01
N ASP A 244 -26.24 -39.85 -6.43
CA ASP A 244 -27.45 -40.38 -7.12
C ASP A 244 -27.79 -39.61 -8.40
N LYS A 245 -27.23 -38.39 -8.56
CA LYS A 245 -27.36 -37.53 -9.74
C LYS A 245 -26.26 -37.78 -10.79
N GLY A 246 -25.35 -38.72 -10.54
CA GLY A 246 -24.26 -39.10 -11.43
C GLY A 246 -23.04 -38.17 -11.41
N SER A 247 -23.01 -37.16 -10.54
CA SER A 247 -21.82 -36.29 -10.36
C SER A 247 -20.76 -36.95 -9.49
N ILE A 248 -19.49 -36.72 -9.80
CA ILE A 248 -18.35 -37.25 -9.05
C ILE A 248 -18.31 -36.72 -7.61
N ILE A 249 -17.98 -37.60 -6.66
CA ILE A 249 -17.64 -37.22 -5.28
C ILE A 249 -16.11 -37.15 -5.20
N ARG A 250 -15.52 -35.99 -5.55
CA ARG A 250 -14.06 -35.82 -5.80
C ARG A 250 -13.15 -36.38 -4.71
N GLN A 251 -13.42 -36.06 -3.44
CA GLN A 251 -12.59 -36.54 -2.32
C GLN A 251 -12.67 -38.07 -2.16
N ALA A 252 -13.83 -38.66 -2.39
CA ALA A 252 -13.97 -40.12 -2.39
C ALA A 252 -13.29 -40.74 -3.62
N PHE A 253 -13.35 -40.08 -4.78
CA PHE A 253 -12.67 -40.51 -6.00
C PHE A 253 -11.15 -40.52 -5.83
N TYR A 254 -10.55 -39.44 -5.29
CA TYR A 254 -9.12 -39.40 -5.00
C TYR A 254 -8.69 -40.48 -4.02
N LYS A 255 -9.51 -40.73 -2.99
CA LYS A 255 -9.24 -41.81 -2.04
C LYS A 255 -9.29 -43.19 -2.69
N GLN A 256 -10.23 -43.41 -3.61
CA GLN A 256 -10.36 -44.69 -4.30
C GLN A 256 -9.21 -44.95 -5.28
N PHE A 257 -8.78 -43.93 -6.03
CA PHE A 257 -7.73 -44.04 -7.05
C PHE A 257 -6.38 -43.46 -6.60
N GLN A 258 -6.13 -43.49 -5.29
CA GLN A 258 -4.92 -42.89 -4.71
C GLN A 258 -3.66 -43.57 -5.25
N GLN A 259 -3.69 -44.90 -5.39
CA GLN A 259 -2.56 -45.67 -5.89
C GLN A 259 -2.22 -45.29 -7.33
N GLU A 260 -3.21 -45.18 -8.22
CA GLU A 260 -2.99 -44.81 -9.61
C GLU A 260 -2.47 -43.37 -9.75
N ILE A 261 -2.89 -42.47 -8.86
CA ILE A 261 -2.36 -41.10 -8.77
C ILE A 261 -0.89 -41.14 -8.36
N GLU A 262 -0.53 -41.90 -7.34
CA GLU A 262 0.85 -42.04 -6.85
C GLU A 262 1.77 -42.67 -7.91
N GLU A 263 1.36 -43.79 -8.52
CA GLU A 263 2.09 -44.44 -9.60
C GLU A 263 2.32 -43.52 -10.81
N THR A 264 1.38 -42.62 -11.10
CA THR A 264 1.54 -41.66 -12.20
C THR A 264 2.68 -40.67 -11.93
N TYR A 265 2.87 -40.26 -10.67
CA TYR A 265 4.02 -39.44 -10.28
C TYR A 265 5.32 -40.25 -10.24
N ASP A 266 5.30 -41.48 -9.71
CA ASP A 266 6.50 -42.31 -9.60
C ASP A 266 7.07 -42.73 -10.98
N LEU A 267 6.19 -43.01 -11.94
CA LEU A 267 6.57 -43.32 -13.32
C LEU A 267 7.13 -42.10 -14.06
N ALA A 268 6.74 -40.88 -13.68
CA ALA A 268 7.33 -39.66 -14.23
C ALA A 268 8.76 -39.42 -13.72
N ASP A 269 9.14 -40.01 -12.57
CA ASP A 269 10.41 -39.80 -11.88
C ASP A 269 11.48 -40.89 -12.15
N THR A 270 11.18 -41.96 -12.90
CA THR A 270 12.11 -43.09 -13.12
C THR A 270 12.83 -43.04 -14.49
N VAL A 271 14.17 -42.97 -14.49
CA VAL A 271 15.06 -42.79 -15.65
C VAL A 271 15.63 -44.13 -16.16
N SER A 272 15.60 -44.37 -17.49
CA SER A 272 16.33 -45.46 -18.16
C SER A 272 17.36 -44.92 -19.15
N GLY A 273 18.66 -45.13 -18.89
CA GLY A 273 19.77 -44.86 -19.82
C GLY A 273 21.10 -45.45 -19.33
N GLU A 274 21.96 -45.92 -20.25
CA GLU A 274 23.34 -46.36 -19.97
C GLU A 274 24.25 -45.14 -19.71
N LEU A 275 24.94 -45.10 -18.57
CA LEU A 275 25.77 -43.97 -18.13
C LEU A 275 27.21 -44.04 -18.69
N VAL A 276 27.80 -42.89 -19.02
CA VAL A 276 29.14 -42.74 -19.61
C VAL A 276 30.11 -42.08 -18.63
N GLN A 277 31.36 -42.54 -18.58
CA GLN A 277 32.45 -41.92 -17.81
C GLN A 277 33.26 -40.95 -18.69
N LEU A 278 33.32 -39.68 -18.30
CA LEU A 278 34.04 -38.60 -19.01
C LEU A 278 35.11 -37.94 -18.11
N ASP A 279 36.29 -37.64 -18.64
CA ASP A 279 37.34 -36.89 -17.91
C ASP A 279 37.04 -35.38 -17.78
N LEU A 280 37.91 -34.58 -17.14
CA LEU A 280 37.59 -33.15 -16.89
C LEU A 280 37.42 -32.34 -18.19
N PRO A 281 38.34 -32.40 -19.18
CA PRO A 281 38.12 -31.77 -20.48
C PRO A 281 36.85 -32.24 -21.20
N GLU A 282 36.56 -33.54 -21.18
CA GLU A 282 35.37 -34.13 -21.81
C GLU A 282 34.08 -33.71 -21.11
N LEU A 283 34.07 -33.63 -19.76
CA LEU A 283 32.95 -33.13 -18.97
C LEU A 283 32.64 -31.67 -19.29
N ARG A 284 33.68 -30.82 -19.43
CA ARG A 284 33.49 -29.42 -19.83
C ARG A 284 32.88 -29.32 -21.22
N GLN A 285 33.34 -30.13 -22.17
CA GLN A 285 32.80 -30.17 -23.53
C GLN A 285 31.35 -30.68 -23.56
N PHE A 286 31.05 -31.73 -22.78
CA PHE A 286 29.69 -32.25 -22.61
C PHE A 286 28.73 -31.20 -22.05
N LEU A 287 29.09 -30.54 -20.95
CA LEU A 287 28.26 -29.51 -20.33
C LEU A 287 28.07 -28.30 -21.25
N ARG A 288 29.10 -27.92 -22.02
CA ARG A 288 28.99 -26.86 -23.03
C ARG A 288 27.98 -27.22 -24.12
N GLY A 289 28.03 -28.45 -24.63
CA GLY A 289 27.08 -28.95 -25.62
C GLY A 289 25.65 -29.06 -25.06
N LEU A 290 25.52 -29.48 -23.81
CA LEU A 290 24.22 -29.57 -23.14
C LEU A 290 23.60 -28.19 -22.91
N LEU A 291 24.41 -27.19 -22.53
CA LEU A 291 23.97 -25.80 -22.39
C LEU A 291 23.49 -25.24 -23.73
N GLN A 292 24.23 -25.47 -24.82
CA GLN A 292 23.82 -25.06 -26.17
C GLN A 292 22.50 -25.69 -26.62
N LYS A 293 22.32 -26.99 -26.33
CA LYS A 293 21.12 -27.74 -26.69
C LYS A 293 19.88 -27.26 -25.90
N THR A 294 20.08 -26.88 -24.64
CA THR A 294 18.99 -26.51 -23.73
C THR A 294 18.60 -25.03 -23.86
N ALA A 295 19.56 -24.14 -24.12
CA ALA A 295 19.34 -22.69 -24.20
C ALA A 295 19.16 -22.11 -25.63
N GLY A 296 19.54 -22.83 -26.71
CA GLY A 296 19.47 -22.34 -28.10
C GLY A 296 20.64 -21.39 -28.49
N SER A 297 21.13 -21.44 -29.74
CA SER A 297 22.41 -20.80 -30.20
C SER A 297 22.27 -19.40 -30.83
N PRO A 298 23.34 -18.57 -31.03
CA PRO A 298 24.77 -18.76 -30.73
C PRO A 298 25.43 -17.56 -29.98
N THR A 299 25.63 -17.67 -28.67
CA THR A 299 26.52 -16.78 -27.92
C THR A 299 27.82 -17.50 -27.56
N THR A 300 28.93 -16.78 -27.50
CA THR A 300 30.24 -17.34 -27.10
C THR A 300 30.19 -17.75 -25.63
N ILE A 301 30.09 -19.05 -25.36
CA ILE A 301 30.02 -19.59 -23.99
C ILE A 301 31.44 -19.66 -23.41
N THR A 302 31.69 -18.91 -22.34
CA THR A 302 32.92 -18.99 -21.54
C THR A 302 32.75 -19.99 -20.40
N ASP A 303 33.80 -20.73 -20.02
CA ASP A 303 33.70 -21.82 -19.04
C ASP A 303 33.43 -21.36 -17.59
N ASP A 304 33.68 -20.08 -17.30
CA ASP A 304 33.35 -19.43 -16.03
C ASP A 304 32.06 -18.57 -16.10
N GLY A 305 31.39 -18.55 -17.26
CA GLY A 305 30.15 -17.80 -17.44
C GLY A 305 29.00 -18.43 -16.67
N ASP A 306 28.21 -17.60 -15.99
CA ASP A 306 27.06 -18.06 -15.22
C ASP A 306 25.93 -18.56 -16.15
N PHE A 307 25.44 -19.78 -15.92
CA PHE A 307 24.43 -20.41 -16.77
C PHE A 307 23.14 -19.59 -16.91
N PHE A 308 22.71 -18.91 -15.84
CA PHE A 308 21.46 -18.13 -15.83
C PHE A 308 21.63 -16.79 -16.54
N VAL A 309 22.82 -16.20 -16.48
CA VAL A 309 23.18 -15.01 -17.28
C VAL A 309 23.20 -15.35 -18.78
N LEU A 310 23.57 -16.60 -19.11
CA LEU A 310 23.56 -17.12 -20.48
C LEU A 310 22.16 -17.55 -20.97
N GLY A 311 21.10 -17.26 -20.21
CA GLY A 311 19.71 -17.46 -20.62
C GLY A 311 19.08 -18.79 -20.20
N LEU A 312 19.70 -19.53 -19.28
CA LEU A 312 19.14 -20.75 -18.71
C LEU A 312 18.06 -20.41 -17.64
N ASP A 313 16.85 -20.92 -17.80
CA ASP A 313 15.75 -20.79 -16.82
C ASP A 313 15.65 -22.01 -15.88
N SER A 314 14.74 -21.94 -14.90
CA SER A 314 14.59 -23.00 -13.89
C SER A 314 14.10 -24.33 -14.47
N LEU A 315 13.31 -24.32 -15.54
CA LEU A 315 12.85 -25.54 -16.21
C LEU A 315 14.01 -26.17 -17.01
N GLN A 316 14.79 -25.34 -17.68
CA GLN A 316 16.00 -25.72 -18.40
C GLN A 316 17.10 -26.24 -17.46
N ALA A 317 17.26 -25.67 -16.26
CA ALA A 317 18.16 -26.18 -15.23
C ALA A 317 17.77 -27.58 -14.74
N ILE A 318 16.48 -27.84 -14.59
CA ILE A 318 15.95 -29.17 -14.25
C ILE A 318 16.22 -30.16 -15.41
N GLN A 319 15.98 -29.74 -16.65
CA GLN A 319 16.27 -30.56 -17.84
C GLN A 319 17.77 -30.89 -17.95
N MET A 320 18.63 -29.90 -17.71
CA MET A 320 20.08 -30.05 -17.73
C MET A 320 20.54 -31.05 -16.66
N ARG A 321 20.01 -30.95 -15.44
CA ARG A 321 20.26 -31.91 -14.36
C ARG A 321 19.81 -33.32 -14.72
N SER A 322 18.60 -33.48 -15.27
CA SER A 322 18.07 -34.79 -15.66
C SER A 322 18.91 -35.44 -16.76
N GLU A 323 19.40 -34.65 -17.72
CA GLU A 323 20.26 -35.16 -18.78
C GLU A 323 21.67 -35.54 -18.27
N ILE A 324 22.22 -34.80 -17.30
CA ILE A 324 23.46 -35.19 -16.60
C ILE A 324 23.26 -36.53 -15.90
N LEU A 325 22.16 -36.70 -15.14
CA LEU A 325 21.85 -37.95 -14.44
C LEU A 325 21.60 -39.13 -15.38
N ARG A 326 21.11 -38.87 -16.61
CA ARG A 326 20.84 -39.90 -17.61
C ARG A 326 22.08 -40.32 -18.41
N THR A 327 23.12 -39.49 -18.43
CA THR A 327 24.23 -39.64 -19.37
C THR A 327 25.59 -39.80 -18.69
N ILE A 328 25.78 -39.23 -17.50
CA ILE A 328 27.08 -39.18 -16.83
C ILE A 328 27.10 -40.11 -15.62
N ASP A 329 28.06 -41.03 -15.61
CA ASP A 329 28.36 -41.83 -14.43
C ASP A 329 29.04 -40.94 -13.38
N ILE A 330 28.44 -40.81 -12.20
CA ILE A 330 28.97 -40.04 -11.06
C ILE A 330 29.41 -40.96 -9.91
N GLY A 331 29.74 -42.22 -10.21
CA GLY A 331 30.26 -43.19 -9.23
C GLY A 331 29.19 -43.73 -8.27
N GLY A 332 27.91 -43.73 -8.67
CA GLY A 332 26.79 -44.14 -7.83
C GLY A 332 26.37 -43.12 -6.75
N ASN A 333 26.97 -41.94 -6.74
CA ASN A 333 26.64 -40.86 -5.80
C ASN A 333 25.36 -40.10 -6.20
N LYS A 334 24.71 -39.44 -5.23
CA LYS A 334 23.48 -38.66 -5.48
C LYS A 334 23.82 -37.25 -5.96
N LEU A 335 23.22 -36.84 -7.08
CA LEU A 335 23.32 -35.47 -7.56
C LEU A 335 22.24 -34.58 -6.91
N GLY A 336 22.68 -33.54 -6.20
CA GLY A 336 21.81 -32.58 -5.52
C GLY A 336 20.72 -32.00 -6.43
N GLN A 337 19.53 -31.76 -5.87
CA GLN A 337 18.36 -31.27 -6.64
C GLN A 337 18.59 -29.87 -7.23
N GLN A 338 19.47 -29.06 -6.62
CA GLN A 338 19.78 -27.69 -7.05
C GLN A 338 21.19 -27.55 -7.62
N ILE A 339 21.85 -28.65 -8.03
CA ILE A 339 23.29 -28.61 -8.34
C ILE A 339 23.68 -27.62 -9.45
N VAL A 340 22.79 -27.41 -10.44
CA VAL A 340 23.01 -26.45 -11.54
C VAL A 340 22.92 -25.01 -11.04
N PHE A 341 22.23 -24.76 -9.92
CA PHE A 341 22.21 -23.48 -9.20
C PHE A 341 23.40 -23.32 -8.25
N GLU A 342 23.83 -24.41 -7.61
CA GLU A 342 24.96 -24.41 -6.65
C GLU A 342 26.32 -24.28 -7.35
N GLN A 343 26.44 -24.83 -8.56
CA GLN A 343 27.64 -24.78 -9.40
C GLN A 343 27.30 -24.20 -10.78
N PRO A 344 26.98 -22.89 -10.89
CA PRO A 344 26.37 -22.29 -12.08
C PRO A 344 27.39 -21.97 -13.20
N SER A 345 28.47 -22.74 -13.34
CA SER A 345 29.42 -22.58 -14.45
C SER A 345 30.01 -23.92 -14.90
N ILE A 346 30.52 -23.98 -16.14
CA ILE A 346 31.07 -25.21 -16.73
C ILE A 346 32.26 -25.71 -15.89
N ASN A 347 33.15 -24.81 -15.48
CA ASN A 347 34.32 -25.17 -14.67
C ASN A 347 33.92 -25.73 -13.31
N ARG A 348 32.99 -25.07 -12.60
CA ARG A 348 32.56 -25.49 -11.26
C ARG A 348 31.79 -26.80 -11.29
N LEU A 349 30.85 -26.94 -12.23
CA LEU A 349 30.03 -28.14 -12.35
C LEU A 349 30.84 -29.34 -12.84
N SER A 350 31.75 -29.18 -13.80
CA SER A 350 32.61 -30.28 -14.27
C SER A 350 33.56 -30.78 -13.18
N SER A 351 34.19 -29.87 -12.43
CA SER A 351 35.08 -30.23 -11.32
C SER A 351 34.31 -30.96 -10.20
N PHE A 352 33.10 -30.52 -9.88
CA PHE A 352 32.26 -31.17 -8.86
C PHE A 352 31.75 -32.55 -9.30
N LEU A 353 31.35 -32.71 -10.57
CA LEU A 353 30.95 -34.03 -11.10
C LEU A 353 32.12 -35.02 -11.10
N LEU A 354 33.34 -34.54 -11.35
CA LEU A 354 34.53 -35.38 -11.29
C LEU A 354 34.90 -35.76 -9.85
N SER A 355 34.80 -34.83 -8.89
CA SER A 355 35.07 -35.13 -7.47
C SER A 355 34.08 -36.16 -6.92
N LEU A 356 32.80 -36.05 -7.30
CA LEU A 356 31.80 -37.06 -6.96
C LEU A 356 32.12 -38.45 -7.52
N ARG A 357 32.68 -38.55 -8.74
CA ARG A 357 33.06 -39.86 -9.29
C ARG A 357 34.28 -40.47 -8.60
N MET A 358 35.28 -39.65 -8.28
CA MET A 358 36.54 -40.13 -7.71
C MET A 358 36.46 -40.53 -6.24
N GLY A 359 35.31 -40.28 -5.58
CA GLY A 359 35.09 -40.67 -4.18
C GLY A 359 35.98 -39.88 -3.20
N ASP A 360 36.51 -38.73 -3.62
CA ASP A 360 37.41 -37.90 -2.81
C ASP A 360 36.56 -36.97 -1.94
N ASP A 361 36.07 -37.51 -0.84
CA ASP A 361 35.27 -36.81 0.17
C ASP A 361 36.20 -36.29 1.27
N GLN A 362 37.03 -35.28 0.97
CA GLN A 362 37.65 -34.41 1.97
C GLN A 362 37.95 -33.01 1.42
N ASN A 363 37.19 -32.04 1.91
CA ASN A 363 37.72 -30.75 2.34
C ASN A 363 36.86 -30.25 3.50
N GLU A 364 37.33 -30.47 4.73
CA GLU A 364 36.86 -29.75 5.91
C GLU A 364 37.19 -28.26 5.73
N GLU A 365 36.18 -27.45 5.42
CA GLU A 365 36.33 -26.00 5.44
C GLU A 365 36.23 -25.45 6.88
N PRO A 366 37.04 -24.45 7.25
CA PRO A 366 36.85 -23.70 8.49
C PRO A 366 35.44 -23.08 8.52
N SER A 367 34.82 -22.96 9.71
CA SER A 367 33.49 -22.35 9.86
C SER A 367 33.44 -20.96 9.22
N ILE A 368 32.36 -20.73 8.46
CA ILE A 368 32.08 -19.51 7.70
C ILE A 368 32.19 -18.24 8.55
N GLU A 369 31.88 -18.28 9.85
CA GLU A 369 31.99 -17.11 10.74
C GLU A 369 33.45 -16.62 10.93
N GLN A 370 34.43 -17.52 11.02
CA GLN A 370 35.85 -17.16 11.22
C GLN A 370 36.52 -16.65 9.93
N GLN A 371 36.03 -17.08 8.77
CA GLN A 371 36.47 -16.56 7.47
C GLN A 371 35.82 -15.19 7.18
N MET A 372 34.56 -14.99 7.58
CA MET A 372 33.87 -13.72 7.47
C MET A 372 34.49 -12.62 8.35
N GLU A 373 34.87 -12.91 9.60
CA GLU A 373 35.55 -11.93 10.46
C GLU A 373 36.92 -11.50 9.93
N ARG A 374 37.71 -12.42 9.36
CA ARG A 374 39.01 -12.11 8.73
C ARG A 374 38.86 -11.29 7.45
N LEU A 375 37.87 -11.59 6.60
CA LEU A 375 37.61 -10.83 5.36
C LEU A 375 37.05 -9.43 5.64
N VAL A 376 36.20 -9.27 6.65
CA VAL A 376 35.71 -7.97 7.09
C VAL A 376 36.85 -7.11 7.64
N ALA A 377 37.77 -7.66 8.44
CA ALA A 377 38.93 -6.92 8.93
C ALA A 377 39.94 -6.55 7.82
N GLN A 378 40.08 -7.39 6.78
CA GLN A 378 41.07 -7.20 5.72
C GLN A 378 40.65 -6.18 4.64
N TYR A 379 39.36 -6.07 4.31
CA TYR A 379 38.86 -5.14 3.28
C TYR A 379 38.26 -3.83 3.84
N SER A 380 38.30 -3.61 5.16
CA SER A 380 37.79 -2.39 5.79
C SER A 380 38.77 -1.20 5.78
N LYS A 381 39.82 -1.20 4.95
CA LYS A 381 40.69 -0.02 4.77
C LYS A 381 40.71 0.46 3.33
N ALA A 382 40.27 1.71 3.20
CA ALA A 382 40.29 2.60 2.05
C ALA A 382 39.14 2.44 1.03
N ILE A 383 38.01 3.09 1.32
CA ILE A 383 37.25 3.79 0.28
C ILE A 383 36.84 5.17 0.82
N MET A 384 37.65 6.18 0.53
CA MET A 384 37.20 7.57 0.53
C MET A 384 36.98 8.05 -0.92
N SER A 385 35.78 8.61 -1.11
CA SER A 385 35.34 9.66 -2.04
C SER A 385 34.82 9.35 -3.47
N LYS A 386 33.48 9.54 -3.61
CA LYS A 386 32.67 10.31 -4.61
C LYS A 386 32.39 9.72 -6.03
N PRO A 387 31.23 10.03 -6.66
CA PRO A 387 30.40 11.26 -6.58
C PRO A 387 29.08 11.15 -5.78
N SER A 388 28.50 12.33 -5.52
CA SER A 388 27.37 12.64 -4.64
C SER A 388 26.03 12.06 -5.12
N ARG A 389 25.47 11.13 -4.35
CA ARG A 389 24.04 10.79 -4.40
C ARG A 389 23.33 11.56 -3.32
N SER A 390 22.22 12.18 -3.68
CA SER A 390 21.63 13.25 -2.88
C SER A 390 20.10 13.23 -2.93
N SER A 391 19.48 12.19 -3.52
CA SER A 391 18.03 12.08 -3.56
C SER A 391 17.48 11.06 -2.55
N ILE A 392 16.38 11.44 -1.89
CA ILE A 392 15.70 10.63 -0.88
C ILE A 392 14.25 10.44 -1.28
N VAL A 393 13.74 9.21 -1.16
CA VAL A 393 12.31 8.93 -1.27
C VAL A 393 11.69 8.95 0.12
N VAL A 394 10.62 9.73 0.30
CA VAL A 394 9.81 9.76 1.52
C VAL A 394 8.39 9.34 1.18
N THR A 395 7.86 8.37 1.92
CA THR A 395 6.43 8.04 1.86
C THR A 395 5.73 8.59 3.09
N GLY A 396 4.46 8.97 2.96
CA GLY A 396 3.67 9.44 4.10
C GLY A 396 3.90 10.92 4.45
N ALA A 397 4.39 11.71 3.50
CA ALA A 397 4.59 13.17 3.63
C ALA A 397 3.29 13.95 3.92
N THR A 398 2.12 13.37 3.63
CA THR A 398 0.81 13.94 4.01
C THR A 398 0.41 13.63 5.46
N GLY A 399 1.20 12.81 6.18
CA GLY A 399 1.00 12.48 7.58
C GLY A 399 1.92 13.29 8.50
N SER A 400 1.72 13.17 9.83
CA SER A 400 2.43 14.02 10.79
C SER A 400 3.94 13.84 10.79
N LEU A 401 4.40 12.61 10.98
CA LEU A 401 5.83 12.33 10.98
C LEU A 401 6.49 12.64 9.63
N GLY A 402 5.87 12.21 8.53
CA GLY A 402 6.44 12.39 7.19
C GLY A 402 6.60 13.87 6.79
N ALA A 403 5.65 14.74 7.13
CA ALA A 403 5.77 16.18 6.88
C ALA A 403 6.96 16.80 7.63
N HIS A 404 7.16 16.43 8.89
CA HIS A 404 8.31 16.88 9.69
C HIS A 404 9.62 16.32 9.14
N VAL A 405 9.68 15.05 8.74
CA VAL A 405 10.87 14.46 8.10
C VAL A 405 11.23 15.23 6.83
N VAL A 406 10.27 15.54 5.95
CA VAL A 406 10.54 16.35 4.75
C VAL A 406 11.08 17.74 5.12
N ALA A 407 10.50 18.39 6.14
CA ALA A 407 10.96 19.69 6.62
C ALA A 407 12.38 19.66 7.22
N LYS A 408 12.81 18.54 7.81
CA LYS A 408 14.19 18.35 8.31
C LYS A 408 15.19 18.04 7.19
N LEU A 409 14.75 17.34 6.13
CA LEU A 409 15.60 16.99 4.98
C LEU A 409 15.81 18.17 4.02
N ALA A 410 14.77 18.97 3.74
CA ALA A 410 14.82 20.00 2.70
C ALA A 410 15.91 21.10 2.90
N PRO A 411 16.23 21.54 4.12
CA PRO A 411 17.31 22.49 4.37
C PRO A 411 18.72 21.93 4.15
N ARG A 412 18.89 20.61 4.10
CA ARG A 412 20.20 19.98 4.07
C ARG A 412 20.90 20.19 2.71
N PRO A 413 22.16 20.67 2.68
CA PRO A 413 22.87 20.94 1.43
C PRO A 413 23.40 19.67 0.74
N ASP A 414 23.51 18.55 1.46
CA ASP A 414 23.90 17.23 0.92
C ASP A 414 22.74 16.49 0.22
N ILE A 415 21.54 17.07 0.22
CA ILE A 415 20.35 16.54 -0.43
C ILE A 415 19.95 17.49 -1.57
N ASP A 416 19.78 16.97 -2.77
CA ASP A 416 19.37 17.74 -3.95
C ASP A 416 17.87 17.59 -4.22
N ARG A 417 17.29 16.40 -3.95
CA ARG A 417 15.88 16.10 -4.23
C ARG A 417 15.24 15.21 -3.16
N ILE A 418 13.97 15.47 -2.89
CA ILE A 418 13.13 14.69 -1.97
C ILE A 418 11.89 14.26 -2.75
N TYR A 419 11.84 12.99 -3.16
CA TYR A 419 10.70 12.40 -3.85
C TYR A 419 9.65 11.96 -2.84
N CYS A 420 8.55 12.71 -2.74
CA CYS A 420 7.40 12.37 -1.91
C CYS A 420 6.43 11.49 -2.70
N LEU A 421 6.43 10.17 -2.42
CA LEU A 421 5.47 9.25 -3.03
C LEU A 421 4.16 9.30 -2.25
N VAL A 422 3.08 9.74 -2.91
CA VAL A 422 1.78 9.97 -2.29
C VAL A 422 0.67 9.36 -3.11
N ARG A 423 -0.36 8.81 -2.46
CA ARG A 423 -1.60 8.42 -3.15
C ARG A 423 -2.31 9.70 -3.59
N ALA A 424 -2.36 9.99 -4.88
CA ALA A 424 -3.04 11.15 -5.45
C ALA A 424 -3.45 10.85 -6.90
N ASP A 425 -4.40 11.61 -7.42
CA ASP A 425 -4.86 11.44 -8.81
C ASP A 425 -3.80 11.90 -9.81
N ASP A 426 -3.09 12.99 -9.48
CA ASP A 426 -1.99 13.54 -10.24
C ASP A 426 -0.98 14.27 -9.33
N SER A 427 0.11 14.76 -9.92
CA SER A 427 1.18 15.48 -9.19
C SER A 427 0.72 16.80 -8.59
N SER A 428 -0.23 17.51 -9.20
CA SER A 428 -0.76 18.77 -8.66
C SER A 428 -1.60 18.53 -7.41
N HIS A 429 -2.52 17.55 -7.47
CA HIS A 429 -3.28 17.10 -6.31
C HIS A 429 -2.35 16.59 -5.20
N GLY A 430 -1.32 15.81 -5.54
CA GLY A 430 -0.31 15.35 -4.60
C GLY A 430 0.43 16.51 -3.93
N HIS A 431 0.92 17.48 -4.72
CA HIS A 431 1.64 18.66 -4.24
C HIS A 431 0.80 19.46 -3.24
N LYS A 432 -0.45 19.77 -3.61
CA LYS A 432 -1.39 20.47 -2.73
C LYS A 432 -1.54 19.76 -1.39
N ARG A 433 -1.71 18.44 -1.40
CA ARG A 433 -1.87 17.66 -0.16
C ARG A 433 -0.64 17.66 0.75
N VAL A 434 0.57 17.59 0.17
CA VAL A 434 1.81 17.65 0.96
C VAL A 434 1.99 19.05 1.54
N VAL A 435 1.81 20.10 0.73
CA VAL A 435 1.96 21.49 1.18
C VAL A 435 0.91 21.85 2.23
N SER A 436 -0.38 21.51 2.05
CA SER A 436 -1.41 21.71 3.09
C SER A 436 -1.05 20.99 4.39
N SER A 437 -0.53 19.75 4.31
CA SER A 437 -0.06 19.00 5.48
C SER A 437 1.06 19.74 6.22
N MET A 438 2.03 20.30 5.50
CA MET A 438 3.15 21.05 6.07
C MET A 438 2.72 22.41 6.63
N ILE A 439 1.81 23.13 5.97
CA ILE A 439 1.23 24.40 6.46
C ILE A 439 0.45 24.15 7.75
N GLN A 440 -0.43 23.14 7.77
CA GLN A 440 -1.20 22.77 8.97
C GLN A 440 -0.31 22.47 10.17
N ARG A 441 0.90 21.94 9.91
CA ARG A 441 1.92 21.59 10.91
C ARG A 441 2.92 22.71 11.18
N ARG A 442 2.80 23.86 10.49
CA ARG A 442 3.68 25.01 10.64
C ARG A 442 5.16 24.67 10.36
N VAL A 443 5.40 23.87 9.32
CA VAL A 443 6.75 23.48 8.88
C VAL A 443 7.05 23.82 7.42
N PHE A 444 6.17 24.61 6.77
CA PHE A 444 6.34 25.03 5.38
C PHE A 444 6.87 26.46 5.23
N HIS A 445 6.41 27.38 6.09
CA HIS A 445 6.67 28.82 5.99
C HIS A 445 8.14 29.16 6.25
N SER A 446 8.80 28.42 7.14
CA SER A 446 10.21 28.59 7.49
C SER A 446 11.19 27.99 6.48
N LEU A 447 10.71 27.24 5.47
CA LEU A 447 11.56 26.70 4.42
C LEU A 447 11.88 27.76 3.39
N SER A 448 13.17 27.90 3.06
CA SER A 448 13.61 28.78 1.97
C SER A 448 13.04 28.31 0.62
N LEU A 449 13.01 29.23 -0.36
CA LEU A 449 12.66 28.91 -1.74
C LEU A 449 13.43 27.71 -2.30
N SER A 450 14.75 27.69 -2.08
CA SER A 450 15.62 26.61 -2.56
C SER A 450 15.31 25.27 -1.91
N SER A 451 15.03 25.23 -0.61
CA SER A 451 14.60 24.02 0.10
C SER A 451 13.25 23.51 -0.40
N ARG A 452 12.28 24.39 -0.62
CA ARG A 452 10.97 23.99 -1.16
C ARG A 452 11.05 23.39 -2.55
N ARG A 453 11.93 23.91 -3.41
CA ARG A 453 12.16 23.37 -4.76
C ARG A 453 12.77 21.97 -4.78
N LYS A 454 13.37 21.50 -3.67
CA LYS A 454 13.83 20.10 -3.56
C LYS A 454 12.69 19.11 -3.41
N ILE A 455 11.50 19.56 -2.99
CA ILE A 455 10.35 18.69 -2.70
C ILE A 455 9.62 18.37 -4.02
N VAL A 456 9.80 17.15 -4.51
CA VAL A 456 9.16 16.66 -5.73
C VAL A 456 8.07 15.67 -5.33
N VAL A 457 6.81 15.96 -5.63
CA VAL A 457 5.68 15.10 -5.25
C VAL A 457 5.22 14.27 -6.45
N LEU A 458 5.11 12.95 -6.25
CA LEU A 458 4.76 12.00 -7.30
C LEU A 458 3.54 11.15 -6.87
N PRO A 459 2.49 11.06 -7.70
CA PRO A 459 1.39 10.13 -7.46
C PRO A 459 1.92 8.69 -7.53
N SER A 460 1.59 7.88 -6.53
CA SER A 460 2.13 6.54 -6.36
C SER A 460 1.12 5.60 -5.68
N ASP A 461 1.15 4.33 -6.11
CA ASP A 461 0.41 3.24 -5.52
C ASP A 461 1.38 2.14 -5.06
N LEU A 462 1.62 2.09 -3.75
CA LEU A 462 2.54 1.11 -3.15
C LEU A 462 2.08 -0.35 -3.32
N ALA A 463 0.83 -0.60 -3.68
CA ALA A 463 0.35 -1.95 -3.96
C ALA A 463 0.87 -2.49 -5.31
N LYS A 464 1.40 -1.62 -6.18
CA LYS A 464 1.96 -2.01 -7.48
C LYS A 464 3.49 -2.21 -7.38
N PRO A 465 4.06 -3.22 -8.07
CA PRO A 465 5.50 -3.47 -8.05
C PRO A 465 6.37 -2.30 -8.52
N ASP A 466 5.88 -1.52 -9.47
CA ASP A 466 6.51 -0.30 -9.99
C ASP A 466 6.13 0.97 -9.19
N LEU A 467 5.46 0.79 -8.05
CA LEU A 467 4.93 1.85 -7.20
C LEU A 467 3.91 2.75 -7.93
N GLY A 468 3.35 2.29 -9.06
CA GLY A 468 2.47 3.07 -9.93
C GLY A 468 3.17 4.19 -10.70
N LEU A 469 4.51 4.15 -10.78
CA LEU A 469 5.31 5.15 -11.46
C LEU A 469 5.53 4.77 -12.94
N SER A 470 5.70 5.79 -13.79
CA SER A 470 6.15 5.54 -15.17
C SER A 470 7.57 4.94 -15.18
N THR A 471 7.90 4.13 -16.18
CA THR A 471 9.23 3.52 -16.31
C THR A 471 10.35 4.57 -16.31
N SER A 472 10.14 5.72 -16.97
CA SER A 472 11.10 6.83 -16.97
C SER A 472 11.29 7.45 -15.59
N THR A 473 10.20 7.64 -14.83
CA THR A 473 10.26 8.21 -13.48
C THR A 473 10.94 7.24 -12.51
N TYR A 474 10.58 5.96 -12.56
CA TYR A 474 11.18 4.93 -11.73
C TYR A 474 12.70 4.86 -11.96
N LYS A 475 13.12 4.86 -13.24
CA LYS A 475 14.54 4.87 -13.61
C LYS A 475 15.26 6.12 -13.09
N ALA A 476 14.69 7.31 -13.31
CA ALA A 476 15.27 8.57 -12.84
C ALA A 476 15.47 8.61 -11.32
N ILE A 477 14.53 8.03 -10.55
CA ILE A 477 14.69 7.89 -9.11
C ILE A 477 15.87 6.96 -8.80
N THR A 478 15.93 5.76 -9.39
CA THR A 478 16.98 4.77 -9.08
C THR A 478 18.41 5.21 -9.39
N GLU A 479 18.59 6.15 -10.33
CA GLU A 479 19.91 6.68 -10.71
C GLU A 479 20.57 7.51 -9.57
N GLU A 480 19.76 8.26 -8.81
CA GLU A 480 20.23 9.22 -7.80
C GLU A 480 19.86 8.83 -6.36
N LEU A 481 19.15 7.71 -6.15
CA LEU A 481 18.57 7.33 -4.86
C LEU A 481 19.65 6.90 -3.84
N SER A 482 19.64 7.55 -2.68
CA SER A 482 20.50 7.19 -1.54
C SER A 482 19.74 6.45 -0.43
N ALA A 483 18.49 6.84 -0.17
CA ALA A 483 17.67 6.27 0.89
C ALA A 483 16.17 6.36 0.60
N VAL A 484 15.43 5.35 1.05
CA VAL A 484 13.98 5.38 1.24
C VAL A 484 13.69 5.54 2.74
N ILE A 485 12.85 6.51 3.09
CA ILE A 485 12.27 6.67 4.44
C ILE A 485 10.76 6.39 4.35
N HIS A 486 10.37 5.22 4.86
CA HIS A 486 9.01 4.73 4.77
C HIS A 486 8.20 5.04 6.04
N CYS A 487 7.54 6.21 6.07
CA CYS A 487 6.61 6.60 7.13
C CYS A 487 5.14 6.25 6.84
N ALA A 488 4.78 6.00 5.57
CA ALA A 488 3.39 5.75 5.20
C ALA A 488 2.86 4.46 5.82
N TRP A 489 1.78 4.55 6.59
CA TRP A 489 1.00 3.38 6.97
C TRP A 489 -0.45 3.77 7.22
N SER A 490 -1.41 2.98 6.76
CA SER A 490 -2.80 3.05 7.21
C SER A 490 -2.87 2.89 8.73
N VAL A 491 -3.32 3.92 9.47
CA VAL A 491 -3.50 3.84 10.92
C VAL A 491 -4.97 3.60 11.21
N ASN A 492 -5.36 2.33 11.32
CA ASN A 492 -6.72 1.93 11.70
C ASN A 492 -6.65 0.64 12.53
N PHE A 493 -6.97 0.76 13.81
CA PHE A 493 -6.84 -0.34 14.78
C PHE A 493 -7.96 -1.39 14.66
N ASN A 494 -9.02 -1.08 13.90
CA ASN A 494 -10.15 -1.99 13.66
C ASN A 494 -9.96 -2.87 12.42
N MET A 495 -8.92 -2.62 11.61
CA MET A 495 -8.61 -3.44 10.43
C MET A 495 -7.90 -4.74 10.84
N HIS A 496 -8.28 -5.85 10.20
CA HIS A 496 -7.58 -7.13 10.32
C HIS A 496 -6.26 -7.14 9.52
N LEU A 497 -5.34 -8.03 9.87
CA LEU A 497 -4.02 -8.16 9.23
C LEU A 497 -4.10 -8.23 7.69
N SER A 498 -5.00 -9.03 7.14
CA SER A 498 -5.17 -9.19 5.69
C SER A 498 -5.50 -7.89 4.95
N SER A 499 -6.15 -6.93 5.62
CA SER A 499 -6.49 -5.64 5.04
C SER A 499 -5.26 -4.75 4.79
N PHE A 500 -4.12 -5.06 5.42
CA PHE A 500 -2.85 -4.36 5.24
C PHE A 500 -1.97 -4.99 4.15
N GLU A 501 -2.33 -6.16 3.63
CA GLU A 501 -1.47 -6.93 2.72
C GLU A 501 -1.07 -6.12 1.46
N LYS A 502 -2.05 -5.67 0.68
CA LYS A 502 -1.80 -4.98 -0.60
C LYS A 502 -1.19 -3.59 -0.42
N GLY A 503 -1.84 -2.74 0.38
CA GLY A 503 -1.50 -1.31 0.46
C GLY A 503 -0.33 -0.97 1.37
N ASN A 504 0.09 -1.89 2.25
CA ASN A 504 1.11 -1.63 3.25
C ASN A 504 2.24 -2.67 3.18
N ILE A 505 1.93 -3.96 3.37
CA ILE A 505 2.95 -5.02 3.47
C ILE A 505 3.66 -5.23 2.13
N ALA A 506 2.92 -5.37 1.02
CA ALA A 506 3.50 -5.47 -0.32
C ALA A 506 4.31 -4.21 -0.67
N GLY A 507 3.83 -3.03 -0.24
CA GLY A 507 4.54 -1.77 -0.40
C GLY A 507 5.95 -1.77 0.20
N VAL A 508 6.17 -2.45 1.33
CA VAL A 508 7.52 -2.62 1.90
C VAL A 508 8.42 -3.41 0.96
N SER A 509 7.90 -4.49 0.37
CA SER A 509 8.66 -5.28 -0.61
C SER A 509 8.99 -4.47 -1.86
N HIS A 510 8.02 -3.73 -2.41
CA HIS A 510 8.23 -2.92 -3.61
C HIS A 510 9.23 -1.76 -3.37
N LEU A 511 9.20 -1.14 -2.18
CA LEU A 511 10.19 -0.13 -1.80
C LEU A 511 11.59 -0.74 -1.59
N ILE A 512 11.69 -1.97 -1.08
CA ILE A 512 12.96 -2.70 -1.02
C ILE A 512 13.48 -2.99 -2.44
N SER A 513 12.60 -3.39 -3.37
CA SER A 513 12.97 -3.57 -4.78
C SER A 513 13.45 -2.27 -5.43
N LEU A 514 12.85 -1.12 -5.10
CA LEU A 514 13.36 0.20 -5.51
C LEU A 514 14.77 0.46 -4.96
N CYS A 515 15.01 0.14 -3.69
CA CYS A 515 16.34 0.26 -3.09
C CYS A 515 17.39 -0.63 -3.79
N GLN A 516 17.02 -1.86 -4.14
CA GLN A 516 17.89 -2.80 -4.85
C GLN A 516 18.18 -2.39 -6.30
N ALA A 517 17.22 -1.74 -6.96
CA ALA A 517 17.38 -1.27 -8.33
C ALA A 517 18.37 -0.09 -8.47
N ALA A 518 18.67 0.62 -7.38
CA ALA A 518 19.70 1.66 -7.36
C ALA A 518 21.11 1.04 -7.38
N GLN A 519 22.10 1.71 -8.01
CA GLN A 519 23.50 1.22 -8.07
C GLN A 519 24.55 2.26 -7.62
N PRO A 520 25.16 2.12 -6.41
CA PRO A 520 24.95 1.06 -5.42
C PRO A 520 23.52 1.01 -4.83
N PRO A 521 23.13 -0.08 -4.14
CA PRO A 521 21.82 -0.17 -3.52
C PRO A 521 21.57 0.94 -2.51
N ALA A 522 20.35 1.49 -2.50
CA ALA A 522 19.92 2.47 -1.52
C ALA A 522 19.55 1.82 -0.18
N THR A 523 19.48 2.61 0.89
CA THR A 523 19.07 2.12 2.21
C THR A 523 17.54 2.13 2.36
N MET A 524 16.98 1.11 3.02
CA MET A 524 15.56 1.05 3.38
C MET A 524 15.40 1.42 4.86
N ASN A 525 14.71 2.52 5.18
CA ASN A 525 14.49 2.98 6.55
C ASN A 525 12.99 2.95 6.86
N PHE A 526 12.55 1.95 7.62
CA PHE A 526 11.14 1.69 7.88
C PHE A 526 10.71 2.23 9.25
N CYS A 527 9.78 3.19 9.28
CA CYS A 527 9.14 3.62 10.52
C CYS A 527 8.08 2.59 10.94
N SER A 528 8.48 1.71 11.85
CA SER A 528 7.59 0.77 12.55
C SER A 528 7.01 1.40 13.83
N SER A 529 6.42 0.61 14.71
CA SER A 529 5.77 1.07 15.94
C SER A 529 6.11 0.17 17.11
N VAL A 530 6.21 0.74 18.31
CA VAL A 530 6.34 -0.02 19.56
C VAL A 530 5.21 -1.03 19.80
N SER A 531 4.07 -0.88 19.10
CA SER A 531 2.96 -1.84 19.18
C SER A 531 3.32 -3.25 18.68
N THR A 532 4.39 -3.38 17.89
CA THR A 532 4.92 -4.69 17.45
C THR A 532 5.54 -5.49 18.60
N CYS A 533 5.77 -4.85 19.75
CA CYS A 533 6.38 -5.45 20.92
C CYS A 533 5.57 -5.27 22.22
N SER A 534 4.30 -4.85 22.16
CA SER A 534 3.51 -4.57 23.38
C SER A 534 3.33 -5.77 24.31
N GLN A 535 3.37 -7.00 23.77
CA GLN A 535 3.29 -8.25 24.51
C GLN A 535 4.67 -8.87 24.79
N ALA A 536 5.76 -8.10 24.64
CA ALA A 536 7.10 -8.59 24.93
C ALA A 536 7.22 -9.10 26.37
N THR A 537 7.88 -10.25 26.51
CA THR A 537 8.17 -10.91 27.77
C THR A 537 9.49 -10.47 28.40
N VAL A 538 10.33 -9.79 27.62
CA VAL A 538 11.61 -9.21 28.05
C VAL A 538 11.46 -7.70 28.22
N ILE A 539 11.89 -7.17 29.36
CA ILE A 539 11.86 -5.74 29.70
C ILE A 539 13.26 -5.34 30.23
N PRO A 540 13.89 -4.25 29.73
CA PRO A 540 13.40 -3.39 28.66
C PRO A 540 13.33 -4.13 27.30
N VAL A 541 12.37 -3.76 26.45
CA VAL A 541 12.18 -4.37 25.12
C VAL A 541 13.44 -4.09 24.28
N PRO A 542 14.11 -5.14 23.74
CA PRO A 542 15.40 -4.97 23.08
C PRO A 542 15.29 -4.41 21.66
N GLU A 543 16.36 -3.76 21.21
CA GLU A 543 16.54 -3.23 19.85
C GLU A 543 17.01 -4.31 18.87
N ARG A 544 16.18 -5.36 18.72
CA ARG A 544 16.38 -6.47 17.77
C ARG A 544 15.04 -6.91 17.17
N SER A 545 15.09 -7.76 16.14
CA SER A 545 13.88 -8.36 15.55
C SER A 545 12.98 -8.97 16.62
N PRO A 546 11.66 -8.69 16.63
CA PRO A 546 10.78 -9.13 17.69
C PRO A 546 10.16 -10.50 17.37
N ASP A 547 9.77 -11.26 18.38
CA ASP A 547 8.93 -12.43 18.14
C ASP A 547 7.53 -11.98 17.69
N PHE A 548 6.91 -12.68 16.72
CA PHE A 548 5.55 -12.34 16.27
C PHE A 548 4.52 -12.33 17.41
N ALA A 549 4.70 -13.19 18.41
CA ALA A 549 3.85 -13.25 19.59
C ALA A 549 3.90 -11.96 20.45
N TRP A 550 4.93 -11.12 20.29
CA TRP A 550 5.04 -9.87 21.03
C TRP A 550 4.17 -8.75 20.43
N ALA A 551 3.66 -8.91 19.22
CA ALA A 551 2.78 -7.93 18.62
C ALA A 551 1.48 -7.81 19.42
N GLN A 552 1.00 -6.59 19.63
CA GLN A 552 -0.35 -6.37 20.18
C GLN A 552 -1.39 -7.10 19.32
N ASN A 553 -2.43 -7.67 19.94
CA ASN A 553 -3.47 -8.43 19.24
C ASN A 553 -4.43 -7.51 18.45
N MET A 554 -3.89 -6.84 17.43
CA MET A 554 -4.60 -5.98 16.50
C MET A 554 -3.91 -5.99 15.13
N GLY A 555 -4.66 -5.89 14.04
CA GLY A 555 -4.12 -6.02 12.68
C GLY A 555 -3.05 -4.99 12.35
N TYR A 556 -3.15 -3.76 12.86
CA TYR A 556 -2.11 -2.74 12.71
C TYR A 556 -0.75 -3.20 13.26
N ALA A 557 -0.69 -3.65 14.52
CA ALA A 557 0.55 -4.11 15.15
C ALA A 557 1.11 -5.35 14.44
N GLN A 558 0.25 -6.32 14.13
CA GLN A 558 0.65 -7.54 13.43
C GLN A 558 1.21 -7.23 12.02
N SER A 559 0.58 -6.31 11.28
CA SER A 559 1.04 -5.94 9.93
C SER A 559 2.40 -5.25 9.94
N LYS A 560 2.65 -4.37 10.92
CA LYS A 560 3.96 -3.75 11.14
C LYS A 560 5.00 -4.80 11.52
N ALA A 561 4.66 -5.75 12.38
CA ALA A 561 5.57 -6.83 12.76
C ALA A 561 5.96 -7.70 11.54
N VAL A 562 5.02 -8.00 10.63
CA VAL A 562 5.33 -8.67 9.35
C VAL A 562 6.32 -7.85 8.52
N ALA A 563 6.09 -6.55 8.38
CA ALA A 563 7.00 -5.66 7.66
C ALA A 563 8.41 -5.58 8.28
N GLU A 564 8.52 -5.59 9.62
CA GLU A 564 9.83 -5.67 10.30
C GLU A 564 10.61 -6.92 9.89
N HIS A 565 9.93 -8.06 9.77
CA HIS A 565 10.54 -9.32 9.35
C HIS A 565 10.92 -9.33 7.87
N ILE A 566 10.14 -8.66 7.00
CA ILE A 566 10.50 -8.46 5.58
C ILE A 566 11.79 -7.63 5.49
N CYS A 567 11.92 -6.55 6.27
CA CYS A 567 13.14 -5.75 6.32
C CYS A 567 14.33 -6.57 6.84
N ALA A 568 14.14 -7.38 7.89
CA ALA A 568 15.19 -8.28 8.40
C ALA A 568 15.63 -9.31 7.34
N LYS A 569 14.68 -9.88 6.58
CA LYS A 569 14.99 -10.81 5.49
C LYS A 569 15.74 -10.15 4.35
N ALA A 570 15.35 -8.94 3.95
CA ALA A 570 16.06 -8.16 2.94
C ALA A 570 17.49 -7.81 3.39
N SER A 571 17.69 -7.58 4.69
CA SER A 571 19.03 -7.43 5.24
C SER A 571 19.91 -8.65 5.04
N SER A 572 19.38 -9.86 5.20
CA SER A 572 20.14 -11.09 4.91
C SER A 572 20.46 -11.28 3.42
N GLN A 573 19.85 -10.47 2.54
CA GLN A 573 20.03 -10.49 1.09
C GLN A 573 20.83 -9.27 0.58
N GLY A 574 21.52 -8.56 1.47
CA GLY A 574 22.45 -7.47 1.10
C GLY A 574 21.84 -6.06 1.02
N VAL A 575 20.55 -5.88 1.34
CA VAL A 575 19.95 -4.55 1.44
C VAL A 575 20.18 -3.99 2.84
N THR A 576 20.75 -2.79 2.95
CA THR A 576 20.82 -2.12 4.26
C THR A 576 19.42 -1.67 4.69
N ALA A 577 18.85 -2.33 5.70
CA ALA A 577 17.50 -2.10 6.17
C ALA A 577 17.48 -1.73 7.66
N ARG A 578 16.93 -0.56 7.98
CA ARG A 578 16.83 -0.03 9.35
C ARG A 578 15.37 0.03 9.77
N VAL A 579 15.02 -0.65 10.85
CA VAL A 579 13.68 -0.68 11.42
C VAL A 579 13.62 0.25 12.61
N LEU A 580 12.79 1.28 12.52
CA LEU A 580 12.68 2.36 13.48
C LEU A 580 11.33 2.26 14.22
N ARG A 581 11.28 1.64 15.41
CA ARG A 581 10.04 1.48 16.18
C ARG A 581 9.69 2.76 16.91
N VAL A 582 8.72 3.49 16.40
CA VAL A 582 8.30 4.78 16.97
C VAL A 582 7.30 4.57 18.12
N GLY A 583 7.53 5.29 19.22
CA GLY A 583 6.64 5.39 20.39
C GLY A 583 5.41 6.26 20.17
N GLN A 584 4.81 6.76 21.26
CA GLN A 584 3.71 7.72 21.17
C GLN A 584 4.24 9.08 20.70
N ILE A 585 3.81 9.48 19.50
CA ILE A 585 4.09 10.79 18.94
C ILE A 585 3.10 11.80 19.55
N ILE A 586 3.61 12.94 20.00
CA ILE A 586 2.80 14.06 20.52
C ILE A 586 3.10 15.33 19.72
N GLY A 587 2.43 16.44 20.06
CA GLY A 587 2.64 17.73 19.39
C GLY A 587 4.12 18.14 19.36
N ASP A 588 4.51 18.91 18.34
CA ASP A 588 5.90 19.35 18.16
C ASP A 588 6.36 20.28 19.30
N THR A 589 7.67 20.40 19.51
CA THR A 589 8.22 21.20 20.62
C THR A 589 8.01 22.70 20.46
N GLU A 590 7.68 23.19 19.25
CA GLU A 590 7.65 24.61 18.94
C GLU A 590 6.23 25.19 19.03
N HIS A 591 5.27 24.53 18.41
CA HIS A 591 3.89 24.97 18.24
C HIS A 591 2.87 24.07 18.95
N GLY A 592 3.26 22.86 19.36
CA GLY A 592 2.36 21.92 20.03
C GLY A 592 1.23 21.40 19.12
N VAL A 593 1.43 21.39 17.80
CA VAL A 593 0.40 20.98 16.83
C VAL A 593 0.13 19.49 17.00
N TRP A 594 -1.04 19.16 17.56
CA TRP A 594 -1.44 17.78 17.82
C TRP A 594 -2.85 17.52 17.30
N ASN A 595 -3.02 16.40 16.59
CA ASN A 595 -4.31 15.95 16.09
C ASN A 595 -5.28 15.62 17.24
N ALA A 596 -6.28 16.49 17.43
CA ALA A 596 -7.29 16.33 18.48
C ALA A 596 -8.18 15.07 18.35
N GLN A 597 -8.15 14.40 17.20
CA GLN A 597 -8.90 13.15 17.00
C GLN A 597 -8.15 11.90 17.46
N GLU A 598 -6.95 12.04 18.01
CA GLU A 598 -6.21 10.91 18.59
C GLU A 598 -6.71 10.59 20.01
N ALA A 599 -6.46 9.35 20.46
CA ALA A 599 -6.98 8.85 21.73
C ALA A 599 -6.52 9.68 22.95
N VAL A 600 -5.27 10.12 22.99
CA VAL A 600 -4.74 10.91 24.11
C VAL A 600 -5.36 12.33 24.14
N PRO A 601 -5.37 13.11 23.05
CA PRO A 601 -6.12 14.36 22.99
C PRO A 601 -7.62 14.23 23.30
N MET A 602 -8.31 13.20 22.79
CA MET A 602 -9.71 12.96 23.13
C MET A 602 -9.90 12.64 24.62
N MET A 603 -8.98 11.87 25.22
CA MET A 603 -9.00 11.66 26.66
C MET A 603 -8.83 12.98 27.41
N MET A 604 -7.85 13.81 27.06
CA MET A 604 -7.67 15.12 27.70
C MET A 604 -8.88 16.05 27.51
N GLN A 605 -9.56 15.99 26.35
CA GLN A 605 -10.77 16.76 26.07
C GLN A 605 -11.95 16.40 27.01
N THR A 606 -11.91 15.24 27.68
CA THR A 606 -12.90 14.89 28.70
C THR A 606 -12.89 15.83 29.92
N ALA A 607 -11.77 16.53 30.16
CA ALA A 607 -11.73 17.64 31.12
C ALA A 607 -12.74 18.74 30.78
N VAL A 608 -12.95 19.03 29.49
CA VAL A 608 -13.85 20.10 29.03
C VAL A 608 -15.27 19.60 28.79
N THR A 609 -15.42 18.37 28.30
CA THR A 609 -16.74 17.84 27.87
C THR A 609 -17.53 17.20 29.01
N ILE A 610 -16.87 16.48 29.92
CA ILE A 610 -17.53 15.81 31.06
C ILE A 610 -16.99 16.29 32.42
N GLY A 611 -16.02 17.20 32.42
CA GLY A 611 -15.44 17.76 33.65
C GLY A 611 -14.59 16.78 34.45
N ALA A 612 -14.06 15.70 33.85
CA ALA A 612 -13.32 14.68 34.58
C ALA A 612 -12.22 14.02 33.74
N LEU A 613 -11.12 13.64 34.40
CA LEU A 613 -10.03 12.83 33.84
C LEU A 613 -9.76 11.60 34.72
N PRO A 614 -9.33 10.46 34.13
CA PRO A 614 -9.03 9.26 34.88
C PRO A 614 -7.66 9.35 35.55
N LYS A 615 -7.55 8.87 36.79
CA LYS A 615 -6.27 8.54 37.43
C LYS A 615 -5.76 7.23 36.86
N LEU A 616 -4.65 7.29 36.13
CA LEU A 616 -4.02 6.13 35.51
C LEU A 616 -2.67 5.82 36.17
N GLN A 617 -2.43 4.55 36.44
CA GLN A 617 -1.12 4.03 36.85
C GLN A 617 -0.25 3.75 35.61
N GLU A 618 -0.17 4.73 34.71
CA GLU A 618 0.66 4.66 33.50
C GLU A 618 1.87 5.58 33.66
N THR A 619 3.03 5.13 33.17
CA THR A 619 4.23 5.94 33.02
C THR A 619 4.51 6.19 31.53
N PRO A 620 3.99 7.28 30.94
CA PRO A 620 4.14 7.50 29.51
C PRO A 620 5.58 7.85 29.10
N SER A 621 5.96 7.39 27.90
CA SER A 621 7.22 7.70 27.20
C SER A 621 6.88 8.41 25.89
N TRP A 622 6.42 9.66 25.99
CA TRP A 622 5.96 10.44 24.85
C TRP A 622 7.10 11.16 24.15
N LEU A 623 7.06 11.28 22.82
CA LEU A 623 8.03 12.02 22.04
C LEU A 623 7.36 13.07 21.14
N PRO A 624 7.82 14.34 21.19
CA PRO A 624 7.43 15.36 20.22
C PRO A 624 7.77 14.94 18.77
N VAL A 625 6.87 15.19 17.83
CA VAL A 625 6.99 14.72 16.43
C VAL A 625 8.24 15.23 15.70
N ASP A 626 8.69 16.44 16.00
CA ASP A 626 9.91 17.05 15.49
C ASP A 626 11.18 16.35 16.01
N VAL A 627 11.19 15.92 17.27
CA VAL A 627 12.26 15.09 17.85
C VAL A 627 12.26 13.69 17.22
N VAL A 628 11.09 13.10 16.97
CA VAL A 628 10.99 11.82 16.23
C VAL A 628 11.52 11.99 14.81
N ALA A 629 11.19 13.09 14.13
CA ALA A 629 11.66 13.37 12.78
C ALA A 629 13.18 13.58 12.72
N ASP A 630 13.77 14.25 13.71
CA ASP A 630 15.23 14.36 13.86
C ASP A 630 15.84 12.96 14.04
N ALA A 631 15.32 12.13 14.94
CA ALA A 631 15.82 10.79 15.16
C ALA A 631 15.71 9.87 13.93
N VAL A 632 14.58 9.93 13.22
CA VAL A 632 14.41 9.19 11.96
C VAL A 632 15.41 9.68 10.91
N THR A 633 15.63 10.98 10.79
CA THR A 633 16.56 11.57 9.82
C THR A 633 18.01 11.21 10.14
N ASP A 634 18.44 11.40 11.39
CA ASP A 634 19.79 11.09 11.88
C ASP A 634 20.14 9.62 11.61
N ILE A 635 19.25 8.70 12.00
CA ILE A 635 19.48 7.26 11.83
C ILE A 635 19.47 6.90 10.33
N SER A 636 18.53 7.45 9.55
CA SER A 636 18.40 7.15 8.12
C SER A 636 19.58 7.63 7.28
N LEU A 637 20.24 8.71 7.69
CA LEU A 637 21.41 9.27 7.02
C LEU A 637 22.74 8.83 7.63
N SER A 638 22.72 8.01 8.68
CA SER A 638 23.92 7.47 9.30
C SER A 638 24.65 6.47 8.40
N THR A 639 25.88 6.11 8.76
CA THR A 639 26.65 5.03 8.12
C THR A 639 26.36 3.66 8.74
N ALA A 640 25.38 3.55 9.66
CA ALA A 640 25.06 2.28 10.32
C ALA A 640 24.56 1.24 9.31
N GLY A 641 24.89 -0.03 9.53
CA GLY A 641 24.31 -1.13 8.75
C GLY A 641 22.82 -1.34 9.06
N SER A 642 22.33 -2.54 8.78
CA SER A 642 20.97 -2.92 9.15
C SER A 642 20.83 -3.05 10.67
N ILE A 643 19.81 -2.40 11.22
CA ILE A 643 19.58 -2.32 12.66
C ILE A 643 18.09 -2.26 12.99
N PHE A 644 17.77 -2.54 14.25
CA PHE A 644 16.52 -2.17 14.90
C PHE A 644 16.83 -1.04 15.88
N ALA A 645 15.97 -0.02 15.95
CA ALA A 645 16.08 1.07 16.91
C ALA A 645 14.71 1.40 17.49
N ASN A 646 14.62 1.56 18.81
CA ASN A 646 13.40 1.99 19.47
C ASN A 646 13.45 3.52 19.64
N ILE A 647 12.65 4.24 18.85
CA ILE A 647 12.50 5.68 18.94
C ILE A 647 11.41 6.00 19.96
N THR A 648 11.78 5.90 21.23
CA THR A 648 10.94 6.20 22.41
C THR A 648 11.65 7.17 23.33
N ASN A 649 10.91 7.90 24.17
CA ASN A 649 11.51 8.82 25.11
C ASN A 649 12.19 8.04 26.25
N PRO A 650 13.52 8.16 26.45
CA PRO A 650 14.17 7.49 27.57
C PRO A 650 13.71 8.04 28.93
N GLN A 651 13.13 9.24 28.97
CA GLN A 651 12.51 9.82 30.15
C GLN A 651 11.01 9.51 30.18
N VAL A 652 10.52 9.08 31.33
CA VAL A 652 9.10 8.81 31.59
C VAL A 652 8.59 9.72 32.69
N PHE A 653 7.29 9.95 32.74
CA PHE A 653 6.60 10.69 33.80
C PHE A 653 5.36 9.92 34.27
N SER A 654 4.79 10.25 35.42
CA SER A 654 3.52 9.71 35.92
C SER A 654 2.34 10.41 35.24
N TRP A 655 1.40 9.63 34.69
CA TRP A 655 0.15 10.22 34.19
C TRP A 655 -0.58 10.99 35.29
N THR A 656 -0.74 10.37 36.46
CA THR A 656 -1.56 10.95 37.54
C THR A 656 -0.80 12.04 38.30
N ASP A 657 0.45 11.77 38.66
CA ASP A 657 1.18 12.62 39.59
C ASP A 657 1.89 13.79 38.91
N ASP A 658 2.17 13.69 37.60
CA ASP A 658 2.89 14.73 36.86
C ASP A 658 2.01 15.42 35.80
N LEU A 659 1.36 14.65 34.92
CA LEU A 659 0.60 15.22 33.80
C LEU A 659 -0.69 15.92 34.26
N LEU A 660 -1.50 15.31 35.13
CA LEU A 660 -2.75 15.96 35.58
C LEU A 660 -2.50 17.32 36.26
N PRO A 661 -1.51 17.47 37.17
CA PRO A 661 -1.12 18.79 37.68
C PRO A 661 -0.67 19.77 36.60
N ALA A 662 0.11 19.32 35.60
CA ALA A 662 0.53 20.17 34.48
C ALA A 662 -0.66 20.66 33.65
N LEU A 663 -1.65 19.80 33.38
CA LEU A 663 -2.90 20.17 32.70
C LEU A 663 -3.69 21.23 33.49
N ARG A 664 -3.74 21.11 34.83
CA ARG A 664 -4.37 22.13 35.70
C ARG A 664 -3.66 23.47 35.64
N LYS A 665 -2.32 23.48 35.65
CA LYS A 665 -1.52 24.71 35.50
C LYS A 665 -1.80 25.43 34.17
N CYS A 666 -2.17 24.69 33.13
CA CYS A 666 -2.57 25.23 31.83
C CYS A 666 -4.03 25.74 31.78
N GLY A 667 -4.74 25.74 32.91
CA GLY A 667 -6.10 26.29 33.02
C GLY A 667 -7.24 25.28 32.79
N LEU A 668 -6.94 23.98 32.63
CA LEU A 668 -7.99 22.96 32.56
C LEU A 668 -8.58 22.67 33.95
N VAL A 669 -9.90 22.62 34.03
CA VAL A 669 -10.66 22.35 35.27
C VAL A 669 -11.37 21.01 35.13
N PHE A 670 -11.07 20.06 36.02
CA PHE A 670 -11.63 18.71 36.01
C PHE A 670 -11.54 18.02 37.37
N ASP A 671 -12.42 17.04 37.59
CA ASP A 671 -12.32 16.05 38.66
C ASP A 671 -11.34 14.94 38.30
N GLU A 672 -10.58 14.45 39.28
CA GLU A 672 -9.76 13.24 39.16
C GLU A 672 -10.56 12.04 39.68
N VAL A 673 -10.87 11.09 38.80
CA VAL A 673 -11.73 9.95 39.15
C VAL A 673 -11.06 8.63 38.81
N GLU A 674 -11.54 7.54 39.41
CA GLU A 674 -11.09 6.19 39.03
C GLU A 674 -11.47 5.85 37.59
N PRO A 675 -10.68 5.03 36.87
CA PRO A 675 -10.92 4.76 35.45
C PRO A 675 -12.33 4.27 35.11
N LYS A 676 -12.91 3.39 35.95
CA LYS A 676 -14.30 2.90 35.77
C LYS A 676 -15.34 4.01 35.92
N GLU A 677 -15.16 4.91 36.87
CA GLU A 677 -16.05 6.06 37.05
C GLU A 677 -15.93 7.04 35.89
N TRP A 678 -14.70 7.25 35.38
CA TRP A 678 -14.49 8.06 34.17
C TRP A 678 -15.25 7.50 32.96
N ILE A 679 -15.14 6.19 32.69
CA ILE A 679 -15.89 5.53 31.60
C ILE A 679 -17.40 5.67 31.80
N LYS A 680 -17.89 5.53 33.04
CA LYS A 680 -19.31 5.70 33.35
C LYS A 680 -19.78 7.12 33.08
N ARG A 681 -19.03 8.15 33.48
CA ARG A 681 -19.33 9.56 33.17
C ARG A 681 -19.31 9.82 31.68
N LEU A 682 -18.34 9.27 30.95
CA LEU A 682 -18.28 9.38 29.49
C LEU A 682 -19.50 8.74 28.82
N ARG A 683 -19.90 7.52 29.23
CA ARG A 683 -21.11 6.84 28.71
C ARG A 683 -22.41 7.62 28.98
N ALA A 684 -22.49 8.30 30.13
CA ALA A 684 -23.66 9.08 30.53
C ALA A 684 -23.68 10.51 29.96
N SER A 685 -22.62 10.93 29.27
CA SER A 685 -22.48 12.29 28.74
C SER A 685 -23.24 12.50 27.43
N ASN A 686 -23.14 13.70 26.85
CA ASN A 686 -23.82 14.03 25.59
C ASN A 686 -23.43 13.03 24.48
N PRO A 687 -24.37 12.30 23.87
CA PRO A 687 -24.07 11.30 22.85
C PRO A 687 -23.72 11.92 21.48
N ASP A 688 -23.89 13.23 21.30
CA ASP A 688 -23.56 13.92 20.05
C ASP A 688 -22.03 13.99 19.86
N PRO A 689 -21.45 13.32 18.85
CA PRO A 689 -20.02 13.29 18.59
C PRO A 689 -19.42 14.63 18.11
N ILE A 690 -20.25 15.63 17.80
CA ILE A 690 -19.81 17.00 17.51
C ILE A 690 -19.66 17.79 18.81
N ALA A 691 -20.67 17.75 19.68
CA ALA A 691 -20.63 18.41 20.98
C ALA A 691 -19.70 17.73 21.99
N ASN A 692 -19.50 16.42 21.84
CA ASN A 692 -18.66 15.57 22.70
C ASN A 692 -17.84 14.56 21.88
N PRO A 693 -16.80 15.01 21.16
CA PRO A 693 -15.98 14.12 20.33
C PRO A 693 -15.41 12.86 21.02
N PRO A 694 -15.01 12.90 22.31
CA PRO A 694 -14.52 11.71 23.01
C PRO A 694 -15.49 10.53 23.06
N ILE A 695 -16.80 10.76 22.87
CA ILE A 695 -17.81 9.68 22.83
C ILE A 695 -17.53 8.63 21.74
N LYS A 696 -16.83 9.02 20.67
CA LYS A 696 -16.44 8.11 19.57
C LYS A 696 -15.52 6.98 20.02
N LEU A 697 -14.77 7.19 21.11
CA LEU A 697 -13.78 6.24 21.62
C LEU A 697 -14.21 5.57 22.93
N THR A 698 -15.48 5.69 23.33
CA THR A 698 -15.97 5.13 24.60
C THR A 698 -15.69 3.63 24.73
N ASP A 699 -15.98 2.83 23.70
CA ASP A 699 -15.75 1.37 23.75
C ASP A 699 -14.26 1.02 23.72
N PHE A 700 -13.46 1.78 22.95
CA PHE A 700 -12.00 1.64 22.96
C PHE A 700 -11.44 1.91 24.35
N PHE A 701 -11.82 3.02 24.97
CA PHE A 701 -11.41 3.36 26.33
C PHE A 701 -11.92 2.35 27.36
N ALA A 702 -13.17 1.88 27.24
CA ALA A 702 -13.71 0.86 28.13
C ALA A 702 -12.91 -0.45 28.04
N SER A 703 -12.53 -0.90 26.84
CA SER A 703 -11.69 -2.10 26.68
C SER A 703 -10.33 -2.00 27.40
N LYS A 704 -9.80 -0.77 27.55
CA LYS A 704 -8.51 -0.53 28.21
C LYS A 704 -8.65 -0.24 29.70
N TYR A 705 -9.73 0.43 30.11
CA TYR A 705 -9.87 1.06 31.43
C TYR A 705 -11.03 0.55 32.29
N ASP A 706 -11.98 -0.19 31.72
CA ASP A 706 -13.11 -0.81 32.44
C ASP A 706 -12.70 -2.20 32.99
N LYS A 707 -11.65 -2.24 33.82
CA LYS A 707 -11.09 -3.46 34.42
C LYS A 707 -10.48 -3.19 35.79
N ASP A 708 -10.29 -4.26 36.57
CA ASP A 708 -9.80 -4.17 37.96
C ASP A 708 -8.27 -4.23 38.07
N SER A 709 -7.57 -4.68 37.04
CA SER A 709 -6.10 -4.81 37.03
C SER A 709 -5.48 -4.20 35.78
N PHE A 710 -4.34 -3.52 35.97
CA PHE A 710 -3.59 -2.84 34.92
C PHE A 710 -2.18 -3.41 34.84
N SER A 711 -1.71 -3.67 33.61
CA SER A 711 -0.31 -4.02 33.40
C SER A 711 0.55 -2.76 33.45
N PRO A 712 1.77 -2.81 34.00
CA PRO A 712 2.67 -1.67 34.01
C PRO A 712 3.06 -1.27 32.57
N SER A 713 3.38 0.02 32.38
CA SER A 713 3.94 0.50 31.12
C SER A 713 5.19 -0.29 30.72
N LYS A 714 5.32 -0.59 29.43
CA LYS A 714 6.49 -1.28 28.88
C LYS A 714 7.64 -0.29 28.73
N MET A 715 8.82 -0.65 29.25
CA MET A 715 10.07 0.06 29.01
C MET A 715 10.76 -0.48 27.76
N PHE A 716 11.37 0.40 26.97
CA PHE A 716 12.09 0.06 25.74
C PHE A 716 13.56 0.43 25.89
N ALA A 717 14.47 -0.44 25.45
CA ALA A 717 15.89 -0.12 25.35
C ALA A 717 16.07 0.88 24.20
N THR A 718 16.94 1.89 24.39
CA THR A 718 17.13 2.99 23.42
C THR A 718 18.61 3.23 23.13
N ASP A 719 19.48 2.29 23.47
CA ASP A 719 20.93 2.44 23.43
C ASP A 719 21.43 2.64 21.98
N VAL A 720 20.93 1.83 21.04
CA VAL A 720 21.23 1.95 19.61
C VAL A 720 20.67 3.27 19.08
N ALA A 721 19.38 3.54 19.33
CA ALA A 721 18.75 4.78 18.88
C ALA A 721 19.48 6.04 19.37
N LYS A 722 19.86 6.10 20.64
CA LYS A 722 20.58 7.24 21.25
C LYS A 722 22.03 7.37 20.77
N SER A 723 22.67 6.26 20.41
CA SER A 723 24.03 6.29 19.83
C SER A 723 24.05 6.90 18.43
N LEU A 724 22.95 6.77 17.69
CA LEU A 724 22.83 7.22 16.30
C LEU A 724 22.10 8.56 16.15
N SER A 725 21.22 8.92 17.09
CA SER A 725 20.54 10.23 17.11
C SER A 725 20.79 10.99 18.41
N PRO A 726 21.52 12.12 18.35
CA PRO A 726 21.62 13.06 19.46
C PRO A 726 20.28 13.65 19.92
N ALA A 727 19.25 13.66 19.07
CA ALA A 727 17.94 14.23 19.39
C ALA A 727 17.28 13.53 20.59
N LEU A 728 17.44 12.21 20.70
CA LEU A 728 16.91 11.42 21.81
C LEU A 728 17.64 11.66 23.14
N ASN A 729 18.83 12.25 23.11
CA ASN A 729 19.55 12.68 24.32
C ASN A 729 19.13 14.08 24.78
N LYS A 730 18.44 14.85 23.92
CA LYS A 730 18.09 16.25 24.14
C LYS A 730 16.57 16.48 24.16
N VAL A 731 15.79 15.44 24.45
CA VAL A 731 14.33 15.58 24.58
C VAL A 731 14.04 16.60 25.67
N PRO A 732 13.27 17.67 25.40
CA PRO A 732 12.97 18.68 26.41
C PRO A 732 12.09 18.09 27.51
N ASN A 733 12.08 18.74 28.68
CA ASN A 733 11.11 18.41 29.72
C ASN A 733 9.69 18.66 29.18
N LEU A 734 8.90 17.60 29.08
CA LEU A 734 7.58 17.67 28.47
C LEU A 734 6.52 18.28 29.39
N LEU A 735 6.74 18.30 30.70
CA LEU A 735 5.70 18.62 31.69
C LEU A 735 5.46 20.11 31.92
N ASP A 736 6.42 20.96 31.56
CA ASP A 736 6.31 22.42 31.74
C ASP A 736 5.83 23.07 30.43
N ASP A 737 6.75 23.67 29.67
CA ASP A 737 6.44 24.48 28.49
C ASP A 737 5.72 23.71 27.38
N HIS A 738 5.96 22.40 27.26
CA HIS A 738 5.40 21.61 26.17
C HIS A 738 3.92 21.29 26.38
N VAL A 739 3.50 20.95 27.60
CA VAL A 739 2.07 20.83 27.95
C VAL A 739 1.34 22.12 27.64
N ALA A 740 1.91 23.27 28.05
CA ALA A 740 1.30 24.57 27.77
C ALA A 740 1.10 24.81 26.27
N LYS A 741 2.08 24.45 25.43
CA LYS A 741 1.99 24.58 23.97
C LYS A 741 0.88 23.73 23.36
N PHE A 742 0.88 22.42 23.61
CA PHE A 742 -0.14 21.56 22.98
C PHE A 742 -1.53 21.75 23.59
N VAL A 743 -1.65 22.07 24.88
CA VAL A 743 -2.96 22.42 25.49
C VAL A 743 -3.46 23.75 24.94
N GLY A 744 -2.59 24.76 24.79
CA GLY A 744 -2.94 26.02 24.13
C GLY A 744 -3.45 25.79 22.71
N TYR A 745 -2.71 25.03 21.90
CA TYR A 745 -3.14 24.66 20.55
C TYR A 745 -4.51 23.94 20.54
N LEU A 746 -4.67 22.90 21.37
CA LEU A 746 -5.91 22.12 21.44
C LEU A 746 -7.09 22.97 21.90
N THR A 747 -6.93 23.79 22.93
CA THR A 747 -8.00 24.64 23.48
C THR A 747 -8.39 25.79 22.55
N GLU A 748 -7.41 26.47 21.93
CA GLU A 748 -7.66 27.65 21.09
C GLU A 748 -8.20 27.31 19.69
N ARG A 749 -7.90 26.12 19.17
CA ARG A 749 -8.25 25.71 17.81
C ARG A 749 -9.18 24.50 17.78
N ALA A 750 -8.80 23.41 18.43
CA ALA A 750 -9.47 22.12 18.22
C ALA A 750 -10.69 21.87 19.12
N TRP A 751 -10.70 22.43 20.34
CA TRP A 751 -11.74 22.19 21.34
C TRP A 751 -12.72 23.37 21.48
N LYS A 752 -12.53 24.47 20.77
CA LYS A 752 -13.54 25.54 20.71
C LYS A 752 -14.84 24.96 20.16
N LYS A 753 -15.93 25.12 20.92
CA LYS A 753 -17.28 24.94 20.38
C LYS A 753 -17.39 25.87 19.18
N SER A 754 -17.91 25.38 18.04
CA SER A 754 -18.29 26.25 16.94
C SER A 754 -19.24 27.30 17.51
N ALA A 755 -18.75 28.51 17.76
CA ALA A 755 -19.62 29.60 18.08
C ALA A 755 -20.59 29.73 16.91
N SER A 756 -21.87 29.91 17.21
CA SER A 756 -22.82 30.44 16.23
C SER A 756 -22.15 31.60 15.46
N PRO A 757 -22.38 31.75 14.15
CA PRO A 757 -21.70 32.74 13.31
C PRO A 757 -22.13 34.16 13.70
N SER A 758 -21.60 34.66 14.81
CA SER A 758 -21.80 36.04 15.25
C SER A 758 -20.62 36.85 14.73
N GLY A 759 -20.75 37.30 13.48
CA GLY A 759 -19.82 38.19 12.77
C GLY A 759 -18.85 37.44 11.84
N VAL A 760 -18.82 37.85 10.57
CA VAL A 760 -17.73 37.47 9.66
C VAL A 760 -16.44 38.07 10.21
N GLU A 761 -15.50 37.23 10.63
CA GLU A 761 -14.15 37.68 11.03
C GLU A 761 -13.51 38.38 9.82
N LYS A 762 -13.13 39.65 10.00
CA LYS A 762 -12.56 40.45 8.91
C LYS A 762 -11.15 39.98 8.58
N LEU A 763 -10.77 40.01 7.30
CA LEU A 763 -9.50 39.47 6.82
C LEU A 763 -8.69 40.48 5.99
N ALA A 764 -7.42 40.66 6.33
CA ALA A 764 -6.43 41.36 5.50
C ALA A 764 -5.48 40.35 4.83
N ILE A 765 -5.44 40.35 3.49
CA ILE A 765 -4.56 39.51 2.69
C ILE A 765 -3.42 40.38 2.17
N VAL A 766 -2.21 40.18 2.67
CA VAL A 766 -1.05 41.03 2.36
C VAL A 766 -0.09 40.29 1.43
N MET A 767 0.01 40.71 0.18
CA MET A 767 0.99 40.22 -0.78
C MET A 767 2.35 40.85 -0.47
N ILE A 768 3.31 40.05 0.00
CA ILE A 768 4.66 40.50 0.37
C ILE A 768 5.74 39.95 -0.56
N GLY A 769 6.93 40.55 -0.50
CA GLY A 769 8.10 40.13 -1.29
C GLY A 769 8.80 41.30 -1.99
N PRO A 770 10.04 41.09 -2.49
CA PRO A 770 10.81 42.12 -3.21
C PRO A 770 10.10 42.66 -4.46
N CYS A 771 10.56 43.78 -5.01
CA CYS A 771 10.11 44.29 -6.30
C CYS A 771 10.37 43.26 -7.42
N GLY A 772 9.47 43.17 -8.40
CA GLY A 772 9.55 42.21 -9.51
C GLY A 772 8.89 40.84 -9.25
N THR A 773 8.46 40.56 -8.02
CA THR A 773 7.76 39.31 -7.64
C THR A 773 6.31 39.23 -8.12
N GLY A 774 5.72 40.33 -8.59
CA GLY A 774 4.35 40.37 -9.12
C GLY A 774 3.25 40.71 -8.11
N LYS A 775 3.58 41.22 -6.90
CA LYS A 775 2.62 41.60 -5.84
C LYS A 775 1.38 42.35 -6.34
N SER A 776 1.57 43.43 -7.10
CA SER A 776 0.45 44.24 -7.63
C SER A 776 -0.40 43.49 -8.65
N THR A 777 0.24 42.74 -9.54
CA THR A 777 -0.45 41.98 -10.60
C THR A 777 -1.30 40.87 -10.00
N ILE A 778 -0.68 40.01 -9.18
CA ILE A 778 -1.37 38.90 -8.51
C ILE A 778 -2.40 39.44 -7.52
N GLY A 779 -2.03 40.43 -6.70
CA GLY A 779 -2.95 41.03 -5.72
C GLY A 779 -4.21 41.64 -6.34
N LYS A 780 -4.08 42.33 -7.49
CA LYS A 780 -5.23 42.87 -8.22
C LYS A 780 -6.11 41.77 -8.80
N GLN A 781 -5.53 40.70 -9.35
CA GLN A 781 -6.30 39.57 -9.88
C GLN A 781 -7.04 38.81 -8.77
N ILE A 782 -6.37 38.57 -7.63
CA ILE A 782 -7.00 37.96 -6.45
C ILE A 782 -8.16 38.85 -5.93
N SER A 783 -7.94 40.16 -5.83
CA SER A 783 -8.98 41.11 -5.44
C SER A 783 -10.21 41.06 -6.37
N GLN A 784 -9.99 41.01 -7.69
CA GLN A 784 -11.06 40.89 -8.67
C GLN A 784 -11.82 39.56 -8.55
N SER A 785 -11.09 38.47 -8.36
CA SER A 785 -11.67 37.12 -8.26
C SER A 785 -12.47 36.92 -6.96
N LEU A 786 -12.03 37.54 -5.86
CA LEU A 786 -12.72 37.50 -4.57
C LEU A 786 -13.79 38.61 -4.39
N ASP A 787 -13.90 39.55 -5.34
CA ASP A 787 -14.75 40.75 -5.25
C ASP A 787 -14.50 41.59 -3.97
N VAL A 788 -13.22 41.85 -3.69
CA VAL A 788 -12.79 42.62 -2.50
C VAL A 788 -11.90 43.79 -2.91
N PRO A 789 -11.82 44.88 -2.12
CA PRO A 789 -10.97 46.02 -2.46
C PRO A 789 -9.48 45.65 -2.53
N PHE A 790 -8.77 46.28 -3.47
CA PHE A 790 -7.32 46.23 -3.58
C PHE A 790 -6.69 47.55 -3.15
N ILE A 791 -5.69 47.48 -2.27
CA ILE A 791 -4.87 48.62 -1.84
C ILE A 791 -3.47 48.45 -2.44
N GLU A 792 -3.11 49.34 -3.36
CA GLU A 792 -1.74 49.41 -3.89
C GLU A 792 -0.83 50.14 -2.91
N GLY A 793 0.03 49.39 -2.19
CA GLY A 793 0.91 49.98 -1.17
C GLY A 793 1.90 50.99 -1.74
N ASP A 794 2.39 50.80 -2.96
CA ASP A 794 3.35 51.72 -3.59
C ASP A 794 2.76 53.13 -3.81
N GLU A 795 1.44 53.25 -3.99
CA GLU A 795 0.73 54.54 -4.13
C GLU A 795 0.66 55.35 -2.82
N LEU A 796 0.94 54.70 -1.67
CA LEU A 796 0.87 55.33 -0.35
C LEU A 796 2.23 55.83 0.15
N HIS A 797 3.29 55.76 -0.67
CA HIS A 797 4.57 56.39 -0.36
C HIS A 797 4.47 57.93 -0.39
N SER A 798 5.26 58.60 0.44
CA SER A 798 5.41 60.05 0.37
C SER A 798 6.19 60.43 -0.90
N ARG A 799 5.99 61.65 -1.41
CA ARG A 799 6.76 62.16 -2.56
C ARG A 799 8.28 62.10 -2.31
N GLN A 800 8.72 62.38 -1.08
CA GLN A 800 10.12 62.31 -0.70
C GLN A 800 10.67 60.87 -0.76
N ALA A 801 9.89 59.88 -0.32
CA ALA A 801 10.28 58.47 -0.40
C ALA A 801 10.36 58.00 -1.87
N VAL A 802 9.42 58.41 -2.71
CA VAL A 802 9.44 58.10 -4.15
C VAL A 802 10.70 58.69 -4.81
N GLU A 803 11.06 59.93 -4.50
CA GLU A 803 12.24 60.58 -5.07
C GLU A 803 13.55 59.91 -4.59
N LYS A 804 13.64 59.54 -3.31
CA LYS A 804 14.77 58.74 -2.78
C LYS A 804 14.96 57.46 -3.60
N MET A 805 13.91 56.65 -3.75
CA MET A 805 13.98 55.40 -4.53
C MET A 805 14.32 55.63 -6.00
N ARG A 806 13.78 56.68 -6.62
CA ARG A 806 14.08 57.05 -8.01
C ARG A 806 15.55 57.44 -8.21
N SER A 807 16.17 58.05 -7.21
CA SER A 807 17.60 58.36 -7.20
C SER A 807 18.51 57.18 -6.83
N GLY A 808 17.94 55.98 -6.60
CA GLY A 808 18.69 54.79 -6.18
C GLY A 808 19.05 54.76 -4.69
N VAL A 809 18.49 55.68 -3.89
CA VAL A 809 18.70 55.73 -2.44
C VAL A 809 17.64 54.87 -1.74
N SER A 810 18.10 53.88 -0.96
CA SER A 810 17.24 53.02 -0.15
C SER A 810 16.49 53.80 0.94
N LEU A 811 15.23 53.41 1.19
CA LEU A 811 14.42 53.98 2.26
C LEU A 811 14.93 53.55 3.64
N THR A 812 14.91 54.48 4.61
CA THR A 812 15.22 54.18 6.02
C THR A 812 14.05 53.47 6.71
N ASP A 813 14.28 52.91 7.91
CA ASP A 813 13.20 52.33 8.72
C ASP A 813 12.11 53.37 9.06
N GLU A 814 12.50 54.64 9.31
CA GLU A 814 11.55 55.73 9.59
C GLU A 814 10.65 56.06 8.38
N ASP A 815 11.23 56.10 7.16
CA ASP A 815 10.48 56.28 5.92
C ASP A 815 9.42 55.16 5.75
N ARG A 816 9.77 53.94 6.15
CA ARG A 816 8.93 52.73 6.02
C ARG A 816 7.85 52.64 7.10
N ILE A 817 8.15 52.95 8.35
CA ILE A 817 7.17 52.96 9.45
C ILE A 817 6.03 53.92 9.12
N SER A 818 6.37 55.16 8.71
CA SER A 818 5.37 56.17 8.32
C SER A 818 4.51 55.74 7.12
N TRP A 819 5.07 54.92 6.23
CA TRP A 819 4.36 54.35 5.09
C TRP A 819 3.44 53.19 5.49
N LEU A 820 3.91 52.29 6.35
CA LEU A 820 3.12 51.19 6.91
C LEU A 820 1.93 51.72 7.71
N ASP A 821 2.08 52.82 8.45
CA ASP A 821 0.96 53.46 9.15
C ASP A 821 -0.14 53.93 8.19
N ARG A 822 0.24 54.48 7.03
CA ARG A 822 -0.74 54.88 5.99
C ARG A 822 -1.44 53.67 5.38
N ILE A 823 -0.73 52.57 5.17
CA ILE A 823 -1.30 51.30 4.70
C ILE A 823 -2.29 50.76 5.74
N ASN A 824 -1.87 50.68 7.00
CA ASN A 824 -2.68 50.20 8.12
C ASN A 824 -3.97 51.01 8.29
N GLN A 825 -3.88 52.34 8.23
CA GLN A 825 -5.05 53.23 8.28
C GLN A 825 -5.97 52.98 7.08
N ARG A 826 -5.45 52.90 5.85
CA ARG A 826 -6.27 52.66 4.66
C ARG A 826 -6.97 51.29 4.72
N ALA A 827 -6.28 50.25 5.16
CA ALA A 827 -6.83 48.91 5.33
C ALA A 827 -7.91 48.88 6.40
N THR A 828 -7.66 49.54 7.53
CA THR A 828 -8.64 49.66 8.63
C THR A 828 -9.89 50.41 8.18
N ASN A 829 -9.75 51.56 7.51
CA ASN A 829 -10.91 52.31 7.02
C ASN A 829 -11.72 51.48 6.01
N THR A 830 -11.06 50.68 5.17
CA THR A 830 -11.72 49.81 4.21
C THR A 830 -12.51 48.69 4.90
N LEU A 831 -11.90 48.02 5.86
CA LEU A 831 -12.51 46.90 6.56
C LEU A 831 -13.56 47.36 7.58
N VAL A 832 -13.27 48.42 8.33
CA VAL A 832 -14.08 48.91 9.45
C VAL A 832 -15.11 49.91 8.99
N ASP A 833 -14.69 51.03 8.40
CA ASP A 833 -15.60 52.15 8.09
C ASP A 833 -16.45 51.87 6.85
N LEU A 834 -15.85 51.26 5.81
CA LEU A 834 -16.56 50.86 4.58
C LEU A 834 -17.18 49.46 4.69
N ALA A 835 -17.03 48.79 5.85
CA ALA A 835 -17.64 47.52 6.19
C ALA A 835 -17.35 46.35 5.23
N TYR A 836 -16.23 46.36 4.51
CA TYR A 836 -15.80 45.20 3.73
C TYR A 836 -15.37 44.03 4.64
N GLY A 837 -15.72 42.81 4.25
CA GLY A 837 -15.33 41.59 4.97
C GLY A 837 -13.86 41.23 4.78
N SER A 838 -13.24 41.64 3.67
CA SER A 838 -11.83 41.38 3.40
C SER A 838 -11.21 42.46 2.51
N VAL A 839 -9.87 42.54 2.50
CA VAL A 839 -9.10 43.46 1.66
C VAL A 839 -7.79 42.81 1.21
N VAL A 840 -7.37 43.07 -0.03
CA VAL A 840 -6.05 42.64 -0.55
C VAL A 840 -5.11 43.83 -0.62
N ILE A 841 -3.88 43.67 -0.14
CA ILE A 841 -2.89 44.73 -0.01
C ILE A 841 -1.59 44.28 -0.68
N SER A 842 -1.03 45.05 -1.62
CA SER A 842 0.37 44.88 -2.02
C SER A 842 1.26 45.65 -1.06
N CYS A 843 2.23 45.00 -0.42
CA CYS A 843 3.15 45.69 0.48
C CYS A 843 4.47 44.92 0.57
N SER A 844 5.62 45.55 0.32
CA SER A 844 6.90 44.83 0.30
C SER A 844 7.23 44.15 1.65
N THR A 845 6.90 44.80 2.78
CA THR A 845 6.99 44.29 4.17
C THR A 845 8.09 43.24 4.43
N LEU A 846 9.35 43.60 4.15
CA LEU A 846 10.46 42.65 4.01
C LEU A 846 11.07 42.17 5.34
N LYS A 847 10.82 42.85 6.45
CA LYS A 847 11.31 42.50 7.80
C LYS A 847 10.22 41.94 8.70
N GLU A 848 10.58 41.10 9.66
CA GLU A 848 9.67 40.58 10.70
C GLU A 848 9.01 41.75 11.46
N ALA A 849 9.80 42.76 11.85
CA ALA A 849 9.30 43.96 12.55
C ALA A 849 8.20 44.72 11.77
N TYR A 850 8.30 44.77 10.44
CA TYR A 850 7.28 45.43 9.60
C TYR A 850 6.00 44.60 9.52
N ARG A 851 6.14 43.26 9.44
CA ARG A 851 5.00 42.34 9.43
C ARG A 851 4.28 42.38 10.78
N ASP A 852 5.04 42.44 11.87
CA ASP A 852 4.50 42.64 13.22
C ASP A 852 3.75 43.96 13.37
N GLN A 853 4.23 45.07 12.81
CA GLN A 853 3.47 46.33 12.85
C GLN A 853 2.08 46.19 12.21
N ILE A 854 1.98 45.50 11.07
CA ILE A 854 0.69 45.19 10.44
C ILE A 854 -0.14 44.26 11.32
N ARG A 855 0.43 43.16 11.82
CA ARG A 855 -0.26 42.20 12.71
C ARG A 855 -0.85 42.89 13.93
N HIS A 856 -0.04 43.67 14.67
CA HIS A 856 -0.47 44.35 15.89
C HIS A 856 -1.61 45.34 15.61
N HIS A 857 -1.48 46.14 14.53
CA HIS A 857 -2.50 47.10 14.15
C HIS A 857 -3.83 46.42 13.78
N MET A 858 -3.78 45.37 12.95
CA MET A 858 -4.98 44.66 12.50
C MET A 858 -5.65 43.88 13.64
N ASN A 859 -4.86 43.19 14.49
CA ASN A 859 -5.36 42.46 15.65
C ASN A 859 -6.06 43.39 16.66
N ALA A 860 -5.56 44.61 16.87
CA ALA A 860 -6.22 45.61 17.71
C ALA A 860 -7.64 45.97 17.22
N HIS A 861 -7.91 45.78 15.93
CA HIS A 861 -9.21 45.99 15.29
C HIS A 861 -9.99 44.69 15.04
N LYS A 862 -9.55 43.56 15.63
CA LYS A 862 -10.14 42.21 15.44
C LYS A 862 -10.17 41.79 13.96
N VAL A 863 -9.14 42.18 13.21
CA VAL A 863 -8.92 41.77 11.82
C VAL A 863 -7.83 40.70 11.81
N LYS A 864 -8.14 39.54 11.22
CA LYS A 864 -7.16 38.49 10.95
C LYS A 864 -6.26 38.90 9.79
N VAL A 865 -4.97 38.58 9.87
CA VAL A 865 -4.00 38.88 8.81
C VAL A 865 -3.44 37.57 8.25
N VAL A 866 -3.30 37.51 6.93
CA VAL A 866 -2.57 36.45 6.23
C VAL A 866 -1.60 37.09 5.25
N PHE A 867 -0.36 36.64 5.26
CA PHE A 867 0.67 37.12 4.32
C PHE A 867 0.91 36.07 3.24
N ILE A 868 0.91 36.52 1.97
CA ILE A 868 1.31 35.70 0.83
C ILE A 868 2.69 36.19 0.38
N SER A 869 3.74 35.42 0.70
CA SER A 869 5.12 35.80 0.35
C SER A 869 5.48 35.31 -1.04
N LEU A 870 5.56 36.23 -2.00
CA LEU A 870 5.98 35.92 -3.36
C LEU A 870 7.52 35.97 -3.42
N GLU A 871 8.14 34.84 -3.73
CA GLU A 871 9.60 34.67 -3.73
C GLU A 871 10.09 34.24 -5.11
N ALA A 872 11.20 34.81 -5.59
CA ALA A 872 11.85 34.40 -6.83
C ALA A 872 13.35 34.69 -6.75
N ASP A 873 14.14 34.01 -7.58
CA ASP A 873 15.59 34.25 -7.66
C ASP A 873 15.89 35.64 -8.21
N ARG A 874 17.05 36.18 -7.82
CA ARG A 874 17.53 37.51 -8.22
C ARG A 874 17.42 37.71 -9.73
N GLU A 875 17.86 36.74 -10.52
CA GLU A 875 17.90 36.82 -11.98
C GLU A 875 16.51 37.01 -12.58
N VAL A 876 15.50 36.35 -12.01
CA VAL A 876 14.10 36.48 -12.43
C VAL A 876 13.57 37.87 -12.11
N LEU A 877 13.86 38.38 -10.92
CA LEU A 877 13.43 39.70 -10.47
C LEU A 877 14.02 40.83 -11.32
N VAL A 878 15.34 40.78 -11.57
CA VAL A 878 16.05 41.76 -12.41
C VAL A 878 15.50 41.75 -13.83
N LYS A 879 15.32 40.57 -14.43
CA LYS A 879 14.75 40.44 -15.77
C LYS A 879 13.35 41.06 -15.86
N ARG A 880 12.47 40.75 -14.91
CA ARG A 880 11.10 41.29 -14.88
C ARG A 880 11.05 42.81 -14.71
N LEU A 881 12.00 43.40 -13.98
CA LEU A 881 12.11 44.85 -13.85
C LEU A 881 12.60 45.51 -15.14
N GLN A 882 13.59 44.94 -15.81
CA GLN A 882 14.12 45.48 -17.08
C GLN A 882 13.07 45.47 -18.20
N GLU A 883 12.19 44.47 -18.23
CA GLU A 883 11.11 44.37 -19.21
C GLU A 883 9.95 45.35 -18.92
N ARG A 884 9.87 45.93 -17.72
CA ARG A 884 8.77 46.80 -17.29
C ARG A 884 8.99 48.25 -17.78
N LYS A 885 8.27 48.64 -18.83
CA LYS A 885 8.29 50.03 -19.35
C LYS A 885 7.70 51.00 -18.32
N GLY A 886 8.46 52.05 -17.96
CA GLY A 886 7.97 53.21 -17.20
C GLY A 886 8.03 53.11 -15.66
N HIS A 887 8.67 52.08 -15.09
CA HIS A 887 8.84 51.99 -13.63
C HIS A 887 10.16 52.64 -13.16
N TYR A 888 10.12 53.31 -12.00
CA TYR A 888 11.25 54.05 -11.41
C TYR A 888 12.31 53.18 -10.71
N MET A 889 12.16 51.84 -10.70
CA MET A 889 12.99 50.91 -9.92
C MET A 889 14.08 50.25 -10.78
N GLY A 890 15.35 50.48 -10.43
CA GLY A 890 16.51 49.89 -11.11
C GLY A 890 17.07 48.63 -10.41
N GLU A 891 18.09 48.00 -11.01
CA GLU A 891 18.72 46.75 -10.52
C GLU A 891 19.25 46.85 -9.08
N ALA A 892 19.93 47.95 -8.74
CA ALA A 892 20.46 48.17 -7.39
C ALA A 892 19.37 48.16 -6.29
N LEU A 893 18.11 48.46 -6.63
CA LEU A 893 17.01 48.44 -5.68
C LEU A 893 16.55 47.01 -5.38
N VAL A 894 16.58 46.08 -6.34
CA VAL A 894 16.24 44.68 -6.06
C VAL A 894 17.32 44.03 -5.19
N ASP A 895 18.60 44.37 -5.41
CA ASP A 895 19.69 43.94 -4.52
C ASP A 895 19.45 44.43 -3.08
N SER A 896 19.18 45.71 -2.89
CA SER A 896 18.90 46.27 -1.56
C SER A 896 17.69 45.61 -0.87
N GLN A 897 16.69 45.17 -1.63
CA GLN A 897 15.49 44.55 -1.09
C GLN A 897 15.67 43.06 -0.81
N ILE A 898 16.48 42.34 -1.59
CA ILE A 898 16.88 40.97 -1.30
C ILE A 898 17.72 40.93 -0.01
N GLU A 899 18.67 41.86 0.14
CA GLU A 899 19.46 41.99 1.38
C GLU A 899 18.61 42.35 2.60
N LEU A 900 17.54 43.14 2.40
CA LEU A 900 16.61 43.52 3.46
C LEU A 900 15.59 42.41 3.80
N TYR A 901 15.41 41.41 2.94
CA TYR A 901 14.38 40.38 3.13
C TYR A 901 14.80 39.42 4.23
N GLU A 902 14.06 39.45 5.33
CA GLU A 902 14.15 38.49 6.42
C GLU A 902 13.14 37.37 6.15
N PRO A 903 13.60 36.14 5.83
CA PRO A 903 12.71 34.99 5.65
C PRO A 903 11.82 34.77 6.88
N PRO A 904 10.59 34.24 6.71
CA PRO A 904 9.69 33.98 7.82
C PRO A 904 10.35 33.18 8.94
N SER A 905 10.29 33.70 10.16
CA SER A 905 10.71 32.93 11.34
C SER A 905 9.71 31.80 11.60
N SER A 906 10.08 30.83 12.42
CA SER A 906 9.16 29.75 12.82
C SER A 906 7.89 30.27 13.50
N LYS A 907 7.94 31.45 14.12
CA LYS A 907 6.78 32.10 14.76
C LYS A 907 5.80 32.72 13.77
N GLU A 908 6.23 32.98 12.53
CA GLU A 908 5.46 33.65 11.49
C GLU A 908 4.66 32.67 10.62
N TYR A 909 3.92 31.78 11.29
CA TYR A 909 3.13 30.74 10.62
C TYR A 909 1.91 31.28 9.87
N ASP A 910 1.58 32.57 10.00
CA ASP A 910 0.57 33.30 9.22
C ASP A 910 1.06 33.73 7.82
N ILE A 911 2.31 33.39 7.48
CA ILE A 911 2.91 33.59 6.17
C ILE A 911 2.86 32.30 5.36
N VAL A 912 2.37 32.38 4.13
CA VAL A 912 2.47 31.30 3.15
C VAL A 912 3.28 31.79 1.97
N SER A 913 4.44 31.19 1.72
CA SER A 913 5.23 31.58 0.54
C SER A 913 4.90 30.79 -0.71
N VAL A 914 5.07 31.45 -1.85
CA VAL A 914 4.78 30.97 -3.19
C VAL A 914 5.99 31.27 -4.08
N ASP A 915 6.41 30.27 -4.84
CA ASP A 915 7.48 30.43 -5.83
C ASP A 915 6.96 31.22 -7.03
N ALA A 916 7.22 32.53 -6.99
CA ALA A 916 6.90 33.48 -8.03
C ALA A 916 7.85 33.38 -9.24
N GLY A 917 8.83 32.47 -9.23
CA GLY A 917 9.65 32.15 -10.40
C GLY A 917 8.89 31.42 -11.51
N ASN A 918 7.76 30.79 -11.17
CA ASN A 918 6.84 30.17 -12.13
C ASN A 918 6.10 31.24 -12.99
N ASP A 919 5.39 30.78 -14.01
CA ASP A 919 4.53 31.64 -14.82
C ASP A 919 3.36 32.23 -14.00
N GLU A 920 2.86 33.38 -14.44
CA GLU A 920 1.83 34.15 -13.72
C GLU A 920 0.57 33.33 -13.43
N LYS A 921 0.15 32.47 -14.36
CA LYS A 921 -1.05 31.64 -14.21
C LYS A 921 -0.86 30.61 -13.10
N THR A 922 0.27 29.90 -13.10
CA THR A 922 0.60 28.93 -12.04
C THR A 922 0.68 29.60 -10.67
N VAL A 923 1.28 30.79 -10.57
CA VAL A 923 1.34 31.56 -9.32
C VAL A 923 -0.06 31.94 -8.85
N LEU A 924 -0.90 32.45 -9.75
CA LEU A 924 -2.28 32.84 -9.43
C LEU A 924 -3.12 31.65 -8.95
N GLU A 925 -3.07 30.52 -9.66
CA GLU A 925 -3.78 29.29 -9.28
C GLU A 925 -3.32 28.77 -7.91
N THR A 926 -2.02 28.86 -7.63
CA THR A 926 -1.44 28.48 -6.33
C THR A 926 -1.95 29.39 -5.23
N VAL A 927 -1.93 30.71 -5.42
CA VAL A 927 -2.45 31.68 -4.44
C VAL A 927 -3.95 31.48 -4.21
N HIS A 928 -4.74 31.26 -5.25
CA HIS A 928 -6.16 30.98 -5.11
C HIS A 928 -6.42 29.74 -4.25
N TRP A 929 -5.77 28.64 -4.57
CA TRP A 929 -5.88 27.40 -3.78
C TRP A 929 -5.44 27.61 -2.33
N LEU A 930 -4.34 28.34 -2.09
CA LEU A 930 -3.89 28.66 -0.75
C LEU A 930 -4.90 29.52 0.01
N LEU A 931 -5.57 30.48 -0.63
CA LEU A 931 -6.59 31.27 0.05
C LEU A 931 -7.84 30.43 0.36
N GLU A 932 -8.25 29.51 -0.52
CA GLU A 932 -9.39 28.62 -0.27
C GLU A 932 -9.14 27.56 0.82
N ASP A 933 -7.91 27.07 0.94
CA ASP A 933 -7.54 26.00 1.87
C ASP A 933 -6.80 26.55 3.11
N ALA A 934 -5.73 27.34 2.93
CA ALA A 934 -4.89 27.84 4.03
C ALA A 934 -5.60 28.83 4.96
N ILE A 935 -6.56 29.65 4.51
CA ILE A 935 -7.31 30.54 5.43
C ILE A 935 -8.04 29.74 6.53
N LYS A 936 -8.44 28.50 6.24
CA LYS A 936 -9.07 27.60 7.23
C LYS A 936 -8.10 27.12 8.30
N TRP A 937 -6.80 27.11 8.01
CA TRP A 937 -5.75 26.54 8.85
C TRP A 937 -4.90 27.60 9.57
N LEU A 938 -4.78 28.79 9.00
CA LEU A 938 -4.23 30.00 9.64
C LEU A 938 -5.21 30.55 10.67
#